data_AF-A0A9P6SKZ6-F1
#
_entry.id   AF-A0A9P6SKZ6-F1
#
_cell.length_a   1.000
_cell.length_b   1.000
_cell.length_c   1.000
_cell.angle_alpha   90.00
_cell.angle_beta   90.00
_cell.angle_gamma   90.00
#
_symmetry.space_group_name_H-M   'P 1'
#
loop_
_entity.id
_entity.type
_entity.pdbx_description
1 polymer ?
#
loop_
_entity_poly.entity_id
_entity_poly.type
_entity_poly.pdbx_seq_one_letter_code
_entity_poly.pdbx_strand_id
1 'polypeptide(L)'
;MDVPPPTKASPNISLSWNFGSLEESERIVLPFLQAFGVDISPTIRHIGGPFLPLEDAPAFLDYLHEVQASPQVLAAVALSFEAEFLSTTDIHSLALRLDVSLRNSLIKAYLQTMGNLGQASTQSALFKAAETGGASILAVFGGQGTHNPDSLSELRNIYRTYQPFLQSLIHVISSLLQRLAQASVLAGHYANYDFDILQWIEHPETAPDAINLATATFSFPINGLISLAHYCIACHVLGLNPGQMRSSLAGTTGHSQGIVVAAAIAASDSWETFTKAAESAIELLFRMGLESHEGSPYSPMSSSFVNPEEQEVTFLSSMLSVRGMEKDSVNCFLDEVNAYLDHCEKAYLALESSRDMMVIAGPTKTLHGICALLRDKRVPEGLDQAKIPFPHRKPYIEYELLPISAPFHSPHLEEAADIVLRQVKNTLFTGLVLGIPVYHTKTGEDIRHTSEYDLTKLLVKMVMLEKVDWKKASLHPGLTHILDFGPSRISSALRESVHGSGIRLIFASEFTTSSERSGGKPEMFAREEPIISPNWCKLYGPKIVMDLDGKRNMSTRMSRILGTPPIMVAGMTPTTVPWDFVSSVTNAGYHIEIAGGGYSQAAEFEAAIHKLALSLPSHRGITCNLIYVSPRALAWQIPLIRRLIIEGVPIHGLTIGAGVPSLDVAGEYIETLGLKHISFKPGSLQAIHEVLHIAESNPSFPIGLQWTGGRAGGHHSYEDFHAPLLKTYELIRRQPNVFLIVGGGFGDAQGIFPYLTGEWSERHGYPRMPVDGVLLGSRLMAAKEAHTSDKVKTLIMQTPGTSESDWHKTYDGPAGGVITISSEMGEPIHKLATRGVVLWKELDTTIFNIKDPIKRLAALRSRQREIVGRLNTDYAKPWFAVDSKANSIELEDMTYLECLQRIAALMYVSDQRRWIHLSYETFFYDFVRRIQERLVPASEIQYSESMGPLEFLETFIRSYPDAQVGFLYPEDVSFFIGLCKRRGQKPVNFIPCLDENFESFFKKDSLWQAEDIDAIVDQDPQRVCIIHGPVAAKYTTTSNEPASVILDSISNDLVDLLCRSIQHDIRSPSKDRKSVQSSSHKPEIVQPLTEIMVYHFHYPILSVEDKRLLQNLLFGNKTWVSACLEGEYVSRDGQRLRNMIRTAFNPADGDIITINCQPGTSNMGSVVLSRPTVLHDTFYPAFSLSSTDGQHIRLELQAPHD
;
A
#
# COMPACT_ATOMS: atom_id res chain seq x y z
N MET A 1 17.30 -0.43 23.24
CA MET A 1 17.79 0.83 23.84
C MET A 1 16.58 1.72 23.99
N ASP A 2 16.33 2.15 25.22
CA ASP A 2 15.14 2.88 25.64
C ASP A 2 14.94 4.17 24.85
N VAL A 3 13.83 4.24 24.11
CA VAL A 3 13.32 5.47 23.51
C VAL A 3 12.56 6.20 24.62
N PRO A 4 12.88 7.46 24.96
CA PRO A 4 12.09 8.21 25.92
C PRO A 4 10.66 8.43 25.37
N PRO A 5 9.64 8.44 26.23
CA PRO A 5 8.27 8.67 25.78
C PRO A 5 8.16 10.05 25.10
N PRO A 6 7.30 10.20 24.08
CA PRO A 6 7.11 11.48 23.42
C PRO A 6 6.64 12.50 24.46
N THR A 7 7.43 13.55 24.62
CA THR A 7 7.09 14.71 25.43
C THR A 7 5.76 15.29 24.93
N LYS A 8 4.72 15.20 25.76
CA LYS A 8 3.48 15.98 25.62
C LYS A 8 3.84 17.47 25.67
N ALA A 9 4.13 18.05 24.52
CA ALA A 9 4.14 19.49 24.33
C ALA A 9 2.78 19.91 23.75
N SER A 10 1.72 19.77 24.54
CA SER A 10 0.54 20.62 24.38
C SER A 10 0.78 21.86 25.25
N PRO A 11 0.71 23.09 24.72
CA PRO A 11 0.69 24.26 25.59
C PRO A 11 -0.57 24.13 26.44
N ASN A 12 -0.43 23.93 27.74
CA ASN A 12 -1.53 24.01 28.71
C ASN A 12 -2.00 25.47 28.74
N ILE A 13 -2.78 25.87 27.74
CA ILE A 13 -3.70 26.98 27.87
C ILE A 13 -4.81 26.41 28.76
N SER A 14 -4.80 26.76 30.05
CA SER A 14 -5.91 26.43 30.93
C SER A 14 -7.16 27.10 30.36
N LEU A 15 -8.04 26.33 29.73
CA LEU A 15 -9.32 26.83 29.26
C LEU A 15 -10.12 27.28 30.48
N SER A 16 -10.55 28.54 30.48
CA SER A 16 -11.28 29.14 31.58
C SER A 16 -12.58 29.72 31.05
N TRP A 17 -13.65 29.53 31.82
CA TRP A 17 -14.97 30.01 31.53
C TRP A 17 -15.10 31.44 32.03
N ASN A 18 -15.14 32.40 31.11
CA ASN A 18 -15.33 33.81 31.46
C ASN A 18 -16.81 34.17 31.49
N PHE A 19 -17.30 34.58 32.66
CA PHE A 19 -18.68 35.00 32.84
C PHE A 19 -18.92 36.47 32.45
N GLY A 20 -17.88 37.18 31.99
CA GLY A 20 -17.96 38.58 31.53
C GLY A 20 -18.82 38.79 30.28
N SER A 21 -19.22 37.72 29.59
CA SER A 21 -20.18 37.75 28.47
C SER A 21 -21.66 37.84 28.90
N LEU A 22 -21.95 37.79 30.21
CA LEU A 22 -23.32 37.71 30.73
C LEU A 22 -24.09 39.03 30.86
N GLU A 23 -23.48 40.19 30.64
CA GLU A 23 -24.09 41.53 30.81
C GLU A 23 -25.09 41.61 32.01
N GLU A 24 -26.39 41.83 31.77
CA GLU A 24 -27.42 41.96 32.83
C GLU A 24 -27.60 40.68 33.68
N SER A 25 -27.26 39.51 33.13
CA SER A 25 -27.41 38.21 33.78
C SER A 25 -26.29 37.90 34.79
N GLU A 26 -25.19 38.67 34.77
CA GLU A 26 -24.07 38.53 35.69
C GLU A 26 -24.53 38.66 37.16
N ARG A 27 -25.46 39.59 37.42
CA ARG A 27 -26.06 39.82 38.75
C ARG A 27 -26.84 38.63 39.31
N ILE A 28 -27.30 37.74 38.42
CA ILE A 28 -28.11 36.57 38.76
C ILE A 28 -27.22 35.35 39.03
N VAL A 29 -26.06 35.24 38.35
CA VAL A 29 -25.13 34.10 38.44
C VAL A 29 -24.06 34.31 39.52
N LEU A 30 -23.63 35.56 39.77
CA LEU A 30 -22.60 35.92 40.76
C LEU A 30 -22.82 35.34 42.17
N PRO A 31 -24.04 35.35 42.77
CA PRO A 31 -24.26 34.77 44.09
C PRO A 31 -23.96 33.27 44.15
N PHE A 32 -24.22 32.54 43.06
CA PHE A 32 -23.95 31.10 42.97
C PHE A 32 -22.46 30.82 42.81
N LEU A 33 -21.74 31.64 42.02
CA LEU A 33 -20.28 31.53 41.90
C LEU A 33 -19.57 31.78 43.23
N GLN A 34 -20.01 32.80 43.99
CA GLN A 34 -19.50 33.07 45.34
C GLN A 34 -19.77 31.90 46.29
N ALA A 35 -20.99 31.34 46.27
CA ALA A 35 -21.38 30.23 47.12
C ALA A 35 -20.66 28.92 46.77
N PHE A 36 -20.31 28.72 45.50
CA PHE A 36 -19.49 27.60 45.02
C PHE A 36 -18.00 27.77 45.36
N GLY A 37 -17.56 28.96 45.77
CA GLY A 37 -16.19 29.24 46.19
C GLY A 37 -15.28 29.81 45.08
N VAL A 38 -15.84 30.35 44.01
CA VAL A 38 -15.08 31.04 42.96
C VAL A 38 -14.61 32.40 43.48
N ASP A 39 -13.30 32.66 43.43
CA ASP A 39 -12.74 33.95 43.86
C ASP A 39 -13.10 35.06 42.86
N ILE A 40 -14.01 35.93 43.29
CA ILE A 40 -14.51 37.09 42.53
C ILE A 40 -13.74 38.38 42.84
N SER A 41 -12.61 38.31 43.56
CA SER A 41 -11.87 39.49 44.00
C SER A 41 -11.28 40.28 42.83
N PRO A 42 -11.48 41.61 42.76
CA PRO A 42 -10.98 42.44 41.67
C PRO A 42 -9.48 42.69 41.86
N THR A 43 -8.63 41.78 41.39
CA THR A 43 -7.18 41.97 41.41
C THR A 43 -6.60 42.04 39.99
N ILE A 44 -6.64 43.27 39.46
CA ILE A 44 -5.68 43.93 38.55
C ILE A 44 -5.03 43.07 37.44
N ARG A 45 -5.44 43.40 36.20
CA ARG A 45 -4.86 43.11 34.86
C ARG A 45 -5.27 41.79 34.19
N HIS A 46 -6.55 41.66 33.86
CA HIS A 46 -7.00 41.41 32.49
C HIS A 46 -8.48 41.82 32.40
N ILE A 47 -8.91 42.34 31.26
CA ILE A 47 -10.29 42.77 31.00
C ILE A 47 -11.13 41.50 30.87
N GLY A 48 -11.85 41.10 31.91
CA GLY A 48 -12.70 39.89 31.93
C GLY A 48 -13.34 39.72 33.31
N GLY A 49 -14.58 39.22 33.36
CA GLY A 49 -15.34 39.04 34.61
C GLY A 49 -14.81 37.90 35.48
N PRO A 50 -15.61 37.37 36.43
CA PRO A 50 -15.22 36.18 37.19
C PRO A 50 -14.96 35.00 36.25
N PHE A 51 -13.98 34.15 36.59
CA PHE A 51 -13.56 33.02 35.75
C PHE A 51 -13.62 31.70 36.51
N LEU A 52 -14.01 30.62 35.82
CA LEU A 52 -14.04 29.25 36.35
C LEU A 52 -13.21 28.33 35.43
N PRO A 53 -12.21 27.58 35.92
CA PRO A 53 -11.52 26.59 35.10
C PRO A 53 -12.49 25.57 34.49
N LEU A 54 -12.25 25.13 33.25
CA LEU A 54 -13.13 24.15 32.58
C LEU A 54 -13.22 22.83 33.37
N GLU A 55 -12.18 22.47 34.12
CA GLU A 55 -12.13 21.30 35.00
C GLU A 55 -13.17 21.36 36.14
N ASP A 56 -13.51 22.56 36.60
CA ASP A 56 -14.48 22.81 37.68
C ASP A 56 -15.91 23.00 37.15
N ALA A 57 -16.08 23.19 35.84
CA ALA A 57 -17.39 23.40 35.21
C ALA A 57 -18.40 22.26 35.49
N PRO A 58 -18.05 20.96 35.47
CA PRO A 58 -18.99 19.89 35.80
C PRO A 58 -19.55 20.03 37.22
N ALA A 59 -18.67 20.29 38.19
CA ALA A 59 -19.06 20.41 39.59
C ALA A 59 -19.90 21.66 39.85
N PHE A 60 -19.61 22.77 39.16
CA PHE A 60 -20.44 23.98 39.24
C PHE A 60 -21.84 23.77 38.66
N LEU A 61 -21.94 23.13 37.49
CA LEU A 61 -23.22 22.80 36.87
C LEU A 61 -24.04 21.83 37.74
N ASP A 62 -23.41 20.81 38.32
CA ASP A 62 -24.05 19.89 39.26
C ASP A 62 -24.54 20.62 40.53
N TYR A 63 -23.73 21.52 41.09
CA TYR A 63 -24.11 22.35 42.23
C TYR A 63 -25.39 23.16 41.96
N LEU A 64 -25.53 23.76 40.77
CA LEU A 64 -26.73 24.50 40.38
C LEU A 64 -27.99 23.61 40.38
N HIS A 65 -27.86 22.33 40.03
CA HIS A 65 -28.96 21.37 40.10
C HIS A 65 -29.26 20.97 41.54
N GLU A 66 -28.24 20.75 42.38
CA GLU A 66 -28.40 20.41 43.80
C GLU A 66 -29.14 21.51 44.59
N VAL A 67 -28.83 22.78 44.31
CA VAL A 67 -29.49 23.93 44.95
C VAL A 67 -30.82 24.32 44.28
N GLN A 68 -31.27 23.56 43.29
CA GLN A 68 -32.50 23.81 42.52
C GLN A 68 -32.57 25.25 41.96
N ALA A 69 -31.49 25.66 41.28
CA ALA A 69 -31.42 26.98 40.66
C ALA A 69 -32.60 27.23 39.69
N SER A 70 -33.05 28.49 39.61
CA SER A 70 -34.21 28.82 38.77
C SER A 70 -33.90 28.63 37.27
N PRO A 71 -34.90 28.38 36.41
CA PRO A 71 -34.69 28.25 34.96
C PRO A 71 -33.99 29.45 34.33
N GLN A 72 -34.17 30.65 34.89
CA GLN A 72 -33.50 31.88 34.44
C GLN A 72 -31.99 31.83 34.71
N VAL A 73 -31.57 31.31 35.87
CA VAL A 73 -30.15 31.11 36.21
C VAL A 73 -29.54 30.07 35.28
N LEU A 74 -30.21 28.93 35.11
CA LEU A 74 -29.73 27.86 34.22
C LEU A 74 -29.60 28.32 32.78
N ALA A 75 -30.55 29.12 32.27
CA ALA A 75 -30.50 29.67 30.92
C ALA A 75 -29.34 30.64 30.72
N ALA A 76 -29.11 31.54 31.68
CA ALA A 76 -27.97 32.45 31.64
C ALA A 76 -26.65 31.67 31.62
N VAL A 77 -26.50 30.69 32.53
CA VAL A 77 -25.32 29.85 32.63
C VAL A 77 -25.10 29.04 31.33
N ALA A 78 -26.14 28.41 30.78
CA ALA A 78 -26.04 27.66 29.53
C ALA A 78 -25.59 28.55 28.35
N LEU A 79 -26.20 29.73 28.19
CA LEU A 79 -25.85 30.68 27.13
C LEU A 79 -24.39 31.15 27.22
N SER A 80 -23.90 31.43 28.44
CA SER A 80 -22.49 31.79 28.65
C SER A 80 -21.55 30.63 28.33
N PHE A 81 -21.89 29.41 28.78
CA PHE A 81 -21.10 28.21 28.49
C PHE A 81 -20.99 27.97 26.98
N GLU A 82 -22.11 28.10 26.28
CA GLU A 82 -22.17 27.93 24.84
C GLU A 82 -21.39 29.01 24.07
N ALA A 83 -21.53 30.27 24.46
CA ALA A 83 -20.80 31.37 23.84
C ALA A 83 -19.29 31.21 23.99
N GLU A 84 -18.82 30.82 25.18
CA GLU A 84 -17.39 30.71 25.49
C GLU A 84 -16.77 29.44 24.89
N PHE A 85 -17.40 28.28 25.07
CA PHE A 85 -16.77 27.01 24.75
C PHE A 85 -17.35 26.27 23.55
N LEU A 86 -18.64 26.45 23.25
CA LEU A 86 -19.34 25.67 22.24
C LEU A 86 -19.69 26.50 21.00
N SER A 87 -19.15 27.71 20.83
CA SER A 87 -19.42 28.54 19.64
C SER A 87 -18.95 27.85 18.36
N THR A 88 -17.75 27.27 18.36
CA THR A 88 -17.15 26.60 17.21
C THR A 88 -17.10 25.07 17.31
N THR A 89 -17.54 24.47 18.42
CA THR A 89 -17.45 23.02 18.66
C THR A 89 -18.68 22.51 19.41
N ASP A 90 -18.72 21.22 19.72
CA ASP A 90 -19.80 20.57 20.47
C ASP A 90 -19.32 20.05 21.82
N ILE A 91 -20.26 19.69 22.71
CA ILE A 91 -19.94 19.27 24.09
C ILE A 91 -19.07 18.00 24.13
N HIS A 92 -19.25 17.07 23.19
CA HIS A 92 -18.48 15.84 23.11
C HIS A 92 -17.03 16.13 22.69
N SER A 93 -16.84 17.00 21.70
CA SER A 93 -15.52 17.46 21.26
C SER A 93 -14.81 18.30 22.32
N LEU A 94 -15.54 19.14 23.07
CA LEU A 94 -14.99 19.90 24.21
C LEU A 94 -14.54 18.95 25.33
N ALA A 95 -15.36 17.97 25.69
CA ALA A 95 -15.08 17.03 26.77
C ALA A 95 -13.83 16.16 26.48
N LEU A 96 -13.46 15.93 25.22
CA LEU A 96 -12.20 15.26 24.87
C LEU A 96 -10.94 16.04 25.29
N ARG A 97 -11.06 17.35 25.53
CA ARG A 97 -9.96 18.20 26.02
C ARG A 97 -9.70 18.04 27.53
N LEU A 98 -10.62 17.39 28.25
CA LEU A 98 -10.48 17.09 29.68
C LEU A 98 -9.90 15.68 29.93
N ASP A 99 -9.46 15.45 31.17
CA ASP A 99 -9.10 14.13 31.66
C ASP A 99 -10.28 13.16 31.63
N VAL A 100 -9.97 11.87 31.40
CA VAL A 100 -10.97 10.80 31.18
C VAL A 100 -12.04 10.74 32.27
N SER A 101 -11.68 11.01 33.53
CA SER A 101 -12.59 11.00 34.69
C SER A 101 -13.64 12.11 34.65
N LEU A 102 -13.35 13.25 34.02
CA LEU A 102 -14.23 14.43 34.00
C LEU A 102 -15.12 14.49 32.75
N ARG A 103 -14.79 13.74 31.69
CA ARG A 103 -15.47 13.88 30.39
C ARG A 103 -16.96 13.56 30.47
N ASN A 104 -17.30 12.41 31.06
CA ASN A 104 -18.70 12.00 31.20
C ASN A 104 -19.45 12.93 32.18
N SER A 105 -18.78 13.41 33.24
CA SER A 105 -19.35 14.35 34.19
C SER A 105 -19.70 15.68 33.53
N LEU A 106 -18.81 16.22 32.68
CA LEU A 106 -19.10 17.45 31.93
C LEU A 106 -20.30 17.29 31.00
N ILE A 107 -20.32 16.21 30.21
CA ILE A 107 -21.42 15.93 29.27
C ILE A 107 -22.73 15.78 30.04
N LYS A 108 -22.73 15.01 31.13
CA LYS A 108 -23.90 14.81 31.98
C LYS A 108 -24.43 16.13 32.53
N ALA A 109 -23.58 16.92 33.18
CA ALA A 109 -23.98 18.15 33.85
C ALA A 109 -24.50 19.20 32.85
N TYR A 110 -23.85 19.32 31.68
CA TYR A 110 -24.30 20.20 30.60
C TYR A 110 -25.63 19.72 30.01
N LEU A 111 -25.77 18.45 29.64
CA LEU A 111 -27.01 17.94 29.05
C LEU A 111 -28.19 17.96 30.03
N GLN A 112 -27.95 17.76 31.34
CA GLN A 112 -28.96 17.95 32.38
C GLN A 112 -29.44 19.40 32.44
N THR A 113 -28.50 20.36 32.31
CA THR A 113 -28.84 21.79 32.21
C THR A 113 -29.68 22.08 30.98
N MET A 114 -29.26 21.60 29.80
CA MET A 114 -30.01 21.79 28.55
C MET A 114 -31.37 21.09 28.55
N GLY A 115 -31.47 19.92 29.18
CA GLY A 115 -32.72 19.17 29.36
C GLY A 115 -33.74 19.95 30.18
N ASN A 116 -33.32 20.57 31.29
CA ASN A 116 -34.18 21.42 32.12
C ASN A 116 -34.66 22.69 31.38
N LEU A 117 -33.92 23.14 30.37
CA LEU A 117 -34.25 24.30 29.54
C LEU A 117 -35.06 23.95 28.27
N GLY A 118 -35.13 22.67 27.90
CA GLY A 118 -35.77 22.23 26.65
C GLY A 118 -35.03 22.66 25.37
N GLN A 119 -33.71 22.91 25.44
CA GLN A 119 -32.92 23.55 24.36
C GLN A 119 -31.71 22.72 23.87
N ALA A 120 -31.78 21.39 23.86
CA ALA A 120 -30.68 20.58 23.33
C ALA A 120 -30.70 20.54 21.78
N SER A 121 -29.97 21.45 21.11
CA SER A 121 -29.72 21.32 19.67
C SER A 121 -28.31 21.74 19.31
N THR A 122 -27.52 20.80 18.78
CA THR A 122 -26.28 21.10 18.07
C THR A 122 -26.49 20.95 16.56
N GLN A 123 -26.04 21.95 15.79
CA GLN A 123 -26.00 21.81 14.33
C GLN A 123 -24.76 21.02 13.93
N SER A 124 -24.93 19.79 13.42
CA SER A 124 -23.82 18.99 12.89
C SER A 124 -23.56 19.29 11.41
N ALA A 125 -22.29 19.51 11.06
CA ALA A 125 -21.89 19.74 9.68
C ALA A 125 -22.08 18.49 8.81
N LEU A 126 -21.91 17.30 9.38
CA LEU A 126 -22.10 16.03 8.67
C LEU A 126 -23.56 15.87 8.21
N PHE A 127 -24.52 16.08 9.09
CA PHE A 127 -25.94 15.96 8.76
C PHE A 127 -26.41 17.09 7.84
N LYS A 128 -25.89 18.30 7.99
CA LYS A 128 -26.11 19.40 7.03
C LYS A 128 -25.55 19.09 5.64
N ALA A 129 -24.38 18.45 5.56
CA ALA A 129 -23.83 17.97 4.30
C ALA A 129 -24.72 16.88 3.70
N ALA A 130 -25.31 16.00 4.51
CA ALA A 130 -26.25 14.99 4.02
C ALA A 130 -27.53 15.61 3.43
N GLU A 131 -28.13 16.60 4.11
CA GLU A 131 -29.31 17.32 3.62
C GLU A 131 -29.07 18.04 2.29
N THR A 132 -27.85 18.55 2.08
CA THR A 132 -27.46 19.29 0.87
C THR A 132 -26.87 18.40 -0.24
N GLY A 133 -26.80 17.09 -0.02
CA GLY A 133 -26.24 16.11 -0.95
C GLY A 133 -24.70 16.06 -1.00
N GLY A 134 -24.02 16.76 -0.10
CA GLY A 134 -22.57 16.70 0.08
C GLY A 134 -22.07 15.45 0.82
N ALA A 135 -22.96 14.72 1.51
CA ALA A 135 -22.67 13.45 2.16
C ALA A 135 -23.81 12.42 1.94
N SER A 136 -23.45 11.15 1.87
CA SER A 136 -24.36 10.01 1.89
C SER A 136 -23.98 9.09 3.04
N ILE A 137 -24.90 8.91 4.00
CA ILE A 137 -24.66 8.28 5.30
C ILE A 137 -25.43 6.95 5.39
N LEU A 138 -24.74 5.87 5.72
CA LEU A 138 -25.34 4.60 6.10
C LEU A 138 -25.29 4.42 7.62
N ALA A 139 -26.42 4.14 8.27
CA ALA A 139 -26.43 3.74 9.68
C ALA A 139 -26.34 2.22 9.82
N VAL A 140 -25.39 1.72 10.61
CA VAL A 140 -25.22 0.30 10.88
C VAL A 140 -25.34 0.00 12.36
N PHE A 141 -25.90 -1.17 12.67
CA PHE A 141 -26.12 -1.63 14.03
C PHE A 141 -25.42 -2.97 14.25
N GLY A 142 -24.68 -3.07 15.35
CA GLY A 142 -23.96 -4.28 15.73
C GLY A 142 -24.84 -5.34 16.38
N GLY A 143 -24.26 -6.52 16.58
CA GLY A 143 -24.86 -7.62 17.34
C GLY A 143 -23.92 -8.12 18.42
N GLN A 144 -24.16 -9.35 18.88
CA GLN A 144 -23.30 -10.05 19.82
C GLN A 144 -21.84 -10.15 19.37
N GLY A 145 -20.94 -10.24 20.35
CA GLY A 145 -19.50 -10.38 20.14
C GLY A 145 -18.76 -10.57 21.45
N THR A 146 -17.45 -10.31 21.46
CA THR A 146 -16.59 -10.45 22.65
C THR A 146 -16.99 -9.54 23.82
N HIS A 147 -17.75 -8.47 23.56
CA HIS A 147 -18.23 -7.53 24.57
C HIS A 147 -19.45 -8.00 25.37
N ASN A 148 -20.09 -9.12 24.99
CA ASN A 148 -21.32 -9.59 25.63
C ASN A 148 -21.27 -9.68 27.16
N PRO A 149 -20.19 -10.20 27.79
CA PRO A 149 -20.09 -10.27 29.25
C PRO A 149 -20.16 -8.90 29.95
N ASP A 150 -19.80 -7.82 29.23
CA ASP A 150 -19.73 -6.44 29.75
C ASP A 150 -20.88 -5.54 29.27
N SER A 151 -21.82 -6.06 28.47
CA SER A 151 -22.88 -5.30 27.82
C SER A 151 -23.72 -4.44 28.79
N LEU A 152 -24.05 -4.98 29.97
CA LEU A 152 -24.78 -4.23 31.01
C LEU A 152 -23.97 -3.05 31.57
N SER A 153 -22.66 -3.20 31.70
CA SER A 153 -21.77 -2.12 32.16
C SER A 153 -21.75 -0.97 31.15
N GLU A 154 -21.74 -1.27 29.86
CA GLU A 154 -21.87 -0.28 28.79
C GLU A 154 -23.22 0.45 28.88
N LEU A 155 -24.33 -0.28 28.98
CA LEU A 155 -25.67 0.31 29.14
C LEU A 155 -25.75 1.22 30.37
N ARG A 156 -25.19 0.79 31.51
CA ARG A 156 -25.13 1.57 32.75
C ARG A 156 -24.36 2.88 32.56
N ASN A 157 -23.19 2.82 31.91
CA ASN A 157 -22.36 4.00 31.66
C ASN A 157 -23.04 5.01 30.75
N ILE A 158 -23.70 4.53 29.70
CA ILE A 158 -24.45 5.37 28.77
C ILE A 158 -25.67 5.98 29.49
N TYR A 159 -26.43 5.19 30.24
CA TYR A 159 -27.58 5.69 31.00
C TYR A 159 -27.19 6.77 32.00
N ARG A 160 -26.12 6.57 32.79
CA ARG A 160 -25.64 7.55 33.77
C ARG A 160 -25.21 8.88 33.14
N THR A 161 -24.70 8.83 31.92
CA THR A 161 -24.21 10.03 31.20
C THR A 161 -25.34 10.79 30.50
N TYR A 162 -26.32 10.08 29.94
CA TYR A 162 -27.39 10.63 29.10
C TYR A 162 -28.79 10.44 29.70
N GLN A 163 -28.87 10.33 31.03
CA GLN A 163 -30.07 9.96 31.77
C GLN A 163 -31.33 10.74 31.34
N PRO A 164 -31.30 12.07 31.17
CA PRO A 164 -32.51 12.83 30.80
C PRO A 164 -33.12 12.43 29.46
N PHE A 165 -32.29 11.94 28.52
CA PHE A 165 -32.73 11.53 27.19
C PHE A 165 -33.13 10.06 27.12
N LEU A 166 -32.59 9.24 28.03
CA LEU A 166 -32.81 7.79 28.02
C LEU A 166 -33.85 7.30 29.02
N GLN A 167 -34.18 8.08 30.06
CA GLN A 167 -35.07 7.66 31.14
C GLN A 167 -36.39 7.07 30.63
N SER A 168 -37.06 7.76 29.68
CA SER A 168 -38.34 7.28 29.14
C SER A 168 -38.19 5.94 28.40
N LEU A 169 -37.18 5.82 27.53
CA LEU A 169 -36.92 4.60 26.77
C LEU A 169 -36.59 3.42 27.71
N ILE A 170 -35.65 3.61 28.62
CA ILE A 170 -35.21 2.55 29.54
C ILE A 170 -36.34 2.10 30.46
N HIS A 171 -37.19 3.02 30.93
CA HIS A 171 -38.33 2.67 31.78
C HIS A 171 -39.37 1.82 31.06
N VAL A 172 -39.73 2.20 29.82
CA VAL A 172 -40.67 1.43 28.99
C VAL A 172 -40.11 0.04 28.68
N ILE A 173 -38.84 -0.04 28.28
CA ILE A 173 -38.21 -1.32 27.92
C ILE A 173 -37.97 -2.21 29.15
N SER A 174 -37.56 -1.67 30.30
CA SER A 174 -37.45 -2.44 31.55
C SER A 174 -38.80 -3.04 31.93
N SER A 175 -39.87 -2.23 31.88
CA SER A 175 -41.24 -2.69 32.16
C SER A 175 -41.71 -3.78 31.19
N LEU A 176 -41.33 -3.68 29.90
CA LEU A 176 -41.62 -4.72 28.91
C LEU A 176 -40.88 -6.03 29.24
N LEU A 177 -39.58 -5.97 29.50
CA LEU A 177 -38.74 -7.14 29.78
C LEU A 177 -39.20 -7.88 31.06
N GLN A 178 -39.54 -7.15 32.12
CA GLN A 178 -40.11 -7.74 33.33
C GLN A 178 -41.42 -8.48 33.04
N ARG A 179 -42.35 -7.87 32.29
CA ARG A 179 -43.61 -8.53 31.92
C ARG A 179 -43.38 -9.79 31.08
N LEU A 180 -42.40 -9.76 30.18
CA LEU A 180 -42.04 -10.91 29.35
C LEU A 180 -41.41 -12.03 30.19
N ALA A 181 -40.51 -11.70 31.12
CA ALA A 181 -39.85 -12.64 32.02
C ALA A 181 -40.83 -13.29 33.02
N GLN A 182 -41.81 -12.53 33.50
CA GLN A 182 -42.83 -13.00 34.47
C GLN A 182 -43.99 -13.79 33.83
N ALA A 183 -44.04 -13.90 32.50
CA ALA A 183 -45.07 -14.70 31.83
C ALA A 183 -45.00 -16.16 32.31
N SER A 184 -46.16 -16.76 32.63
CA SER A 184 -46.27 -18.01 33.42
C SER A 184 -45.53 -19.24 32.85
N VAL A 185 -45.12 -19.21 31.59
CA VAL A 185 -44.38 -20.27 30.89
C VAL A 185 -42.85 -20.12 31.07
N LEU A 186 -42.37 -18.91 31.38
CA LEU A 186 -40.95 -18.52 31.39
C LEU A 186 -40.40 -18.21 32.79
N ALA A 187 -41.27 -18.14 33.80
CA ALA A 187 -40.93 -17.74 35.16
C ALA A 187 -39.85 -18.63 35.82
N GLY A 188 -39.66 -19.87 35.37
CA GLY A 188 -38.60 -20.76 35.87
C GLY A 188 -37.19 -20.39 35.41
N HIS A 189 -37.04 -19.86 34.19
CA HIS A 189 -35.72 -19.54 33.60
C HIS A 189 -35.14 -18.23 34.17
N TYR A 190 -36.02 -17.24 34.45
CA TYR A 190 -35.64 -15.94 34.99
C TYR A 190 -35.92 -15.78 36.49
N ALA A 191 -36.25 -16.89 37.20
CA ALA A 191 -36.74 -16.89 38.58
C ALA A 191 -35.86 -16.14 39.59
N ASN A 192 -34.56 -15.99 39.28
CA ASN A 192 -33.57 -15.40 40.16
C ASN A 192 -33.24 -13.93 39.84
N TYR A 193 -33.73 -13.38 38.71
CA TYR A 193 -33.23 -12.09 38.19
C TYR A 193 -34.31 -11.06 37.78
N ASP A 194 -35.58 -11.44 37.65
CA ASP A 194 -36.76 -10.60 37.31
C ASP A 194 -36.66 -9.75 36.01
N PHE A 195 -35.49 -9.70 35.35
CA PHE A 195 -35.16 -8.88 34.19
C PHE A 195 -35.38 -7.37 34.38
N ASP A 196 -35.12 -6.87 35.60
CA ASP A 196 -35.22 -5.43 35.91
C ASP A 196 -33.92 -4.68 35.58
N ILE A 197 -33.87 -4.14 34.37
CA ILE A 197 -32.73 -3.33 33.89
C ILE A 197 -32.48 -2.09 34.75
N LEU A 198 -33.54 -1.45 35.26
CA LEU A 198 -33.38 -0.25 36.09
C LEU A 198 -32.72 -0.60 37.42
N GLN A 199 -33.20 -1.67 38.06
CA GLN A 199 -32.59 -2.19 39.28
C GLN A 199 -31.13 -2.59 39.05
N TRP A 200 -30.80 -3.24 37.94
CA TRP A 200 -29.42 -3.63 37.63
C TRP A 200 -28.49 -2.45 37.35
N ILE A 201 -29.02 -1.32 36.85
CA ILE A 201 -28.25 -0.09 36.63
C ILE A 201 -27.95 0.61 37.96
N GLU A 202 -28.94 0.67 38.86
CA GLU A 202 -28.84 1.31 40.18
C GLU A 202 -28.04 0.46 41.18
N HIS A 203 -28.28 -0.84 41.18
CA HIS A 203 -27.76 -1.85 42.10
C HIS A 203 -27.03 -2.97 41.32
N PRO A 204 -25.78 -2.74 40.88
CA PRO A 204 -25.02 -3.69 40.06
C PRO A 204 -24.93 -5.12 40.60
N GLU A 205 -24.96 -5.27 41.93
CA GLU A 205 -24.93 -6.54 42.65
C GLU A 205 -26.16 -7.43 42.45
N THR A 206 -27.26 -6.87 41.95
CA THR A 206 -28.52 -7.59 41.67
C THR A 206 -28.57 -8.15 40.25
N ALA A 207 -27.61 -7.77 39.40
CA ALA A 207 -27.54 -8.22 38.02
C ALA A 207 -27.05 -9.68 37.92
N PRO A 208 -27.40 -10.39 36.83
CA PRO A 208 -26.76 -11.66 36.50
C PRO A 208 -25.24 -11.50 36.38
N ASP A 209 -24.50 -12.58 36.66
CA ASP A 209 -23.05 -12.60 36.46
C ASP A 209 -22.68 -12.50 34.97
N ALA A 210 -21.39 -12.28 34.69
CA ALA A 210 -20.87 -12.08 33.35
C ALA A 210 -21.14 -13.27 32.40
N ILE A 211 -21.16 -14.50 32.94
CA ILE A 211 -21.43 -15.72 32.16
C ILE A 211 -22.89 -15.75 31.73
N ASN A 212 -23.82 -15.50 32.64
CA ASN A 212 -25.24 -15.43 32.34
C ASN A 212 -25.55 -14.25 31.41
N LEU A 213 -24.98 -13.07 31.65
CA LEU A 213 -25.13 -11.91 30.76
C LEU A 213 -24.67 -12.20 29.34
N ALA A 214 -23.64 -13.04 29.15
CA ALA A 214 -23.16 -13.43 27.83
C ALA A 214 -24.10 -14.35 27.06
N THR A 215 -25.02 -15.04 27.73
CA THR A 215 -25.99 -15.91 27.05
C THR A 215 -26.97 -15.10 26.19
N ALA A 216 -27.48 -15.71 25.12
CA ALA A 216 -28.39 -15.06 24.19
C ALA A 216 -29.69 -14.59 24.85
N THR A 217 -30.12 -15.22 25.95
CA THR A 217 -31.32 -14.87 26.71
C THR A 217 -31.25 -13.44 27.26
N PHE A 218 -30.10 -13.02 27.77
CA PHE A 218 -29.86 -11.69 28.30
C PHE A 218 -29.24 -10.74 27.27
N SER A 219 -28.18 -11.18 26.59
CA SER A 219 -27.40 -10.30 25.70
C SER A 219 -28.17 -9.81 24.48
N PHE A 220 -29.11 -10.59 23.90
CA PHE A 220 -29.88 -10.16 22.73
C PHE A 220 -30.65 -8.85 22.98
N PRO A 221 -31.60 -8.81 23.94
CA PRO A 221 -32.36 -7.61 24.22
C PRO A 221 -31.48 -6.47 24.75
N ILE A 222 -30.46 -6.75 25.57
CA ILE A 222 -29.56 -5.72 26.10
C ILE A 222 -28.76 -5.05 24.97
N ASN A 223 -28.16 -5.81 24.06
CA ASN A 223 -27.42 -5.26 22.92
C ASN A 223 -28.33 -4.46 21.96
N GLY A 224 -29.58 -4.91 21.78
CA GLY A 224 -30.59 -4.15 21.05
C GLY A 224 -30.92 -2.81 21.70
N LEU A 225 -31.07 -2.81 23.04
CA LEU A 225 -31.35 -1.61 23.83
C LEU A 225 -30.19 -0.61 23.80
N ILE A 226 -28.94 -1.07 23.87
CA ILE A 226 -27.75 -0.22 23.75
C ILE A 226 -27.75 0.49 22.38
N SER A 227 -28.02 -0.24 21.30
CA SER A 227 -28.07 0.30 19.94
C SER A 227 -29.17 1.36 19.78
N LEU A 228 -30.37 1.08 20.31
CA LEU A 228 -31.50 2.03 20.34
C LEU A 228 -31.18 3.26 21.20
N ALA A 229 -30.50 3.08 22.33
CA ALA A 229 -30.09 4.16 23.21
C ALA A 229 -29.08 5.09 22.53
N HIS A 230 -28.09 4.55 21.79
CA HIS A 230 -27.16 5.38 21.02
C HIS A 230 -27.86 6.18 19.92
N TYR A 231 -28.81 5.58 19.20
CA TYR A 231 -29.60 6.31 18.21
C TYR A 231 -30.46 7.40 18.86
N CYS A 232 -31.10 7.10 19.99
CA CYS A 232 -31.89 8.05 20.78
C CYS A 232 -31.04 9.24 21.24
N ILE A 233 -29.83 8.99 21.77
CA ILE A 233 -28.88 10.04 22.15
C ILE A 233 -28.54 10.91 20.94
N ALA A 234 -28.25 10.30 19.79
CA ALA A 234 -27.90 11.06 18.58
C ALA A 234 -29.05 12.00 18.16
N CYS A 235 -30.28 11.50 18.15
CA CYS A 235 -31.48 12.31 17.87
C CYS A 235 -31.59 13.50 18.82
N HIS A 236 -31.51 13.26 20.14
CA HIS A 236 -31.65 14.32 21.14
C HIS A 236 -30.53 15.35 21.09
N VAL A 237 -29.26 14.93 20.94
CA VAL A 237 -28.12 15.85 20.88
C VAL A 237 -28.19 16.73 19.63
N LEU A 238 -28.58 16.17 18.49
CA LEU A 238 -28.75 16.92 17.23
C LEU A 238 -30.03 17.77 17.21
N GLY A 239 -30.93 17.63 18.21
CA GLY A 239 -32.23 18.28 18.21
C GLY A 239 -33.18 17.77 17.11
N LEU A 240 -33.00 16.53 16.66
CA LEU A 240 -33.81 15.89 15.63
C LEU A 240 -34.79 14.91 16.26
N ASN A 241 -36.02 14.84 15.74
CA ASN A 241 -36.88 13.70 16.03
C ASN A 241 -36.43 12.46 15.20
N PRO A 242 -36.86 11.24 15.57
CA PRO A 242 -36.45 10.02 14.89
C PRO A 242 -36.69 10.00 13.38
N GLY A 243 -37.78 10.61 12.88
CA GLY A 243 -38.09 10.68 11.45
C GLY A 243 -37.22 11.68 10.69
N GLN A 244 -36.86 12.80 11.31
CA GLN A 244 -35.90 13.76 10.76
C GLN A 244 -34.51 13.12 10.67
N MET A 245 -34.03 12.50 11.75
CA MET A 245 -32.76 11.77 11.77
C MET A 245 -32.73 10.68 10.69
N ARG A 246 -33.79 9.88 10.60
CA ARG A 246 -33.96 8.85 9.56
C ARG A 246 -33.85 9.44 8.15
N SER A 247 -34.46 10.59 7.90
CA SER A 247 -34.48 11.22 6.57
C SER A 247 -33.12 11.75 6.13
N SER A 248 -32.20 11.99 7.06
CA SER A 248 -30.81 12.36 6.77
C SER A 248 -29.91 11.14 6.47
N LEU A 249 -30.44 9.91 6.55
CA LEU A 249 -29.72 8.68 6.25
C LEU A 249 -30.09 8.18 4.84
N ALA A 250 -29.09 7.72 4.09
CA ALA A 250 -29.28 7.09 2.79
C ALA A 250 -29.83 5.66 2.89
N GLY A 251 -29.69 5.03 4.06
CA GLY A 251 -30.22 3.70 4.35
C GLY A 251 -29.65 3.16 5.67
N THR A 252 -30.05 1.95 6.01
CA THR A 252 -29.57 1.27 7.22
C THR A 252 -29.46 -0.24 7.04
N THR A 253 -28.64 -0.89 7.85
CA THR A 253 -28.57 -2.35 7.98
C THR A 253 -28.06 -2.72 9.37
N GLY A 254 -27.99 -4.01 9.68
CA GLY A 254 -27.38 -4.44 10.93
C GLY A 254 -26.76 -5.83 10.82
N HIS A 255 -25.71 -6.03 11.59
CA HIS A 255 -24.98 -7.28 11.63
C HIS A 255 -25.70 -8.24 12.58
N SER A 256 -26.07 -9.42 12.06
CA SER A 256 -26.87 -10.40 12.80
C SER A 256 -28.13 -9.73 13.41
N GLN A 257 -28.34 -9.83 14.72
CA GLN A 257 -29.47 -9.24 15.43
C GLN A 257 -29.65 -7.72 15.23
N GLY A 258 -28.59 -6.99 14.87
CA GLY A 258 -28.65 -5.55 14.63
C GLY A 258 -29.67 -5.17 13.53
N ILE A 259 -29.99 -6.10 12.63
CA ILE A 259 -30.98 -5.86 11.55
C ILE A 259 -32.38 -5.57 12.10
N VAL A 260 -32.72 -6.10 13.29
CA VAL A 260 -34.00 -5.82 13.96
C VAL A 260 -34.06 -4.36 14.42
N VAL A 261 -32.96 -3.84 14.95
CA VAL A 261 -32.83 -2.42 15.33
C VAL A 261 -32.86 -1.53 14.09
N ALA A 262 -32.15 -1.91 13.02
CA ALA A 262 -32.16 -1.19 11.75
C ALA A 262 -33.58 -1.02 11.19
N ALA A 263 -34.38 -2.10 11.21
CA ALA A 263 -35.78 -2.05 10.79
C ALA A 263 -36.64 -1.15 11.70
N ALA A 264 -36.45 -1.21 13.02
CA ALA A 264 -37.16 -0.35 13.96
C ALA A 264 -36.87 1.15 13.75
N ILE A 265 -35.61 1.50 13.52
CA ILE A 265 -35.21 2.88 13.22
C ILE A 265 -35.78 3.34 11.87
N ALA A 266 -35.71 2.50 10.84
CA ALA A 266 -36.29 2.82 9.54
C ALA A 266 -37.82 2.99 9.59
N ALA A 267 -38.49 2.33 10.53
CA ALA A 267 -39.93 2.47 10.79
C ALA A 267 -40.31 3.68 11.68
N SER A 268 -39.34 4.34 12.31
CA SER A 268 -39.59 5.40 13.28
C SER A 268 -39.75 6.77 12.59
N ASP A 269 -40.83 7.49 12.88
CA ASP A 269 -41.12 8.82 12.33
C ASP A 269 -41.21 9.92 13.40
N SER A 270 -41.79 9.58 14.54
CA SER A 270 -41.88 10.40 15.75
C SER A 270 -41.38 9.62 16.97
N TRP A 271 -41.18 10.31 18.10
CA TRP A 271 -40.84 9.67 19.37
C TRP A 271 -41.87 8.60 19.80
N GLU A 272 -43.17 8.80 19.51
CA GLU A 272 -44.20 7.79 19.81
C GLU A 272 -44.02 6.52 18.98
N THR A 273 -43.81 6.67 17.67
CA THR A 273 -43.57 5.52 16.79
C THR A 273 -42.23 4.84 17.06
N PHE A 274 -41.22 5.61 17.49
CA PHE A 274 -39.92 5.09 17.90
C PHE A 274 -40.06 4.20 19.13
N THR A 275 -40.80 4.63 20.15
CA THR A 275 -41.04 3.81 21.35
C THR A 275 -41.77 2.52 20.99
N LYS A 276 -42.81 2.57 20.14
CA LYS A 276 -43.53 1.35 19.68
C LYS A 276 -42.63 0.40 18.88
N ALA A 277 -41.80 0.95 17.99
CA ALA A 277 -40.84 0.17 17.21
C ALA A 277 -39.75 -0.44 18.10
N ALA A 278 -39.28 0.30 19.11
CA ALA A 278 -38.32 -0.19 20.11
C ALA A 278 -38.91 -1.33 20.94
N GLU A 279 -40.15 -1.22 21.43
CA GLU A 279 -40.83 -2.31 22.14
C GLU A 279 -40.94 -3.56 21.26
N SER A 280 -41.36 -3.40 20.00
CA SER A 280 -41.46 -4.51 19.03
C SER A 280 -40.11 -5.16 18.76
N ALA A 281 -39.05 -4.37 18.62
CA ALA A 281 -37.69 -4.85 18.40
C ALA A 281 -37.17 -5.63 19.61
N ILE A 282 -37.32 -5.09 20.82
CA ILE A 282 -36.82 -5.73 22.03
C ILE A 282 -37.61 -7.00 22.36
N GLU A 283 -38.95 -7.01 22.18
CA GLU A 283 -39.73 -8.23 22.35
C GLU A 283 -39.29 -9.33 21.38
N LEU A 284 -39.06 -8.98 20.10
CA LEU A 284 -38.59 -9.93 19.11
C LEU A 284 -37.19 -10.48 19.48
N LEU A 285 -36.26 -9.61 19.88
CA LEU A 285 -34.91 -10.00 20.30
C LEU A 285 -34.92 -10.88 21.55
N PHE A 286 -35.77 -10.57 22.54
CA PHE A 286 -35.96 -11.38 23.74
C PHE A 286 -36.41 -12.80 23.39
N ARG A 287 -37.42 -12.92 22.53
CA ARG A 287 -37.98 -14.21 22.08
C ARG A 287 -36.94 -15.02 21.31
N MET A 288 -36.23 -14.39 20.37
CA MET A 288 -35.18 -15.03 19.59
C MET A 288 -34.03 -15.51 20.47
N GLY A 289 -33.54 -14.65 21.38
CA GLY A 289 -32.43 -15.00 22.27
C GLY A 289 -32.76 -16.19 23.17
N LEU A 290 -33.97 -16.21 23.73
CA LEU A 290 -34.45 -17.29 24.59
C LEU A 290 -34.60 -18.62 23.85
N GLU A 291 -35.42 -18.64 22.78
CA GLU A 291 -35.69 -19.89 22.06
C GLU A 291 -34.45 -20.43 21.36
N SER A 292 -33.53 -19.56 20.93
CA SER A 292 -32.26 -20.02 20.36
C SER A 292 -31.36 -20.65 21.40
N HIS A 293 -31.32 -20.11 22.62
CA HIS A 293 -30.53 -20.69 23.70
C HIS A 293 -31.08 -22.05 24.15
N GLU A 294 -32.40 -22.16 24.36
CA GLU A 294 -33.06 -23.41 24.74
C GLU A 294 -33.00 -24.47 23.63
N GLY A 295 -33.13 -24.05 22.37
CA GLY A 295 -33.02 -24.92 21.21
C GLY A 295 -31.58 -25.31 20.83
N SER A 296 -30.57 -24.78 21.53
CA SER A 296 -29.16 -25.06 21.20
C SER A 296 -28.77 -26.49 21.57
N PRO A 297 -28.01 -27.20 20.71
CA PRO A 297 -27.61 -28.58 20.97
C PRO A 297 -26.67 -28.67 22.19
N TYR A 298 -27.16 -29.29 23.27
CA TYR A 298 -26.39 -29.50 24.50
C TYR A 298 -25.22 -30.48 24.26
N SER A 299 -23.99 -30.04 24.53
CA SER A 299 -22.78 -30.85 24.41
C SER A 299 -21.97 -30.83 25.72
N PRO A 300 -22.07 -31.86 26.58
CA PRO A 300 -21.28 -31.91 27.82
C PRO A 300 -19.79 -32.07 27.49
N MET A 301 -18.97 -31.14 27.99
CA MET A 301 -17.51 -31.17 27.85
C MET A 301 -16.86 -31.74 29.12
N SER A 302 -15.83 -32.57 28.95
CA SER A 302 -14.98 -33.02 30.07
C SER A 302 -13.88 -31.99 30.33
N SER A 303 -13.61 -31.68 31.61
CA SER A 303 -12.61 -30.70 32.04
C SER A 303 -11.17 -31.01 31.60
N SER A 304 -10.91 -32.23 31.10
CA SER A 304 -9.60 -32.66 30.60
C SER A 304 -9.25 -32.17 29.19
N PHE A 305 -10.22 -31.67 28.41
CA PHE A 305 -10.01 -31.15 27.05
C PHE A 305 -9.82 -29.63 26.99
N VAL A 306 -9.84 -28.96 28.15
CA VAL A 306 -9.78 -27.50 28.26
C VAL A 306 -8.40 -27.08 28.71
N ASN A 307 -7.83 -26.11 28.00
CA ASN A 307 -6.56 -25.54 28.41
C ASN A 307 -6.80 -24.72 29.70
N PRO A 308 -5.99 -24.82 30.77
CA PRO A 308 -6.23 -24.09 32.02
C PRO A 308 -6.26 -22.56 31.89
N GLU A 309 -5.78 -22.04 30.75
CA GLU A 309 -5.76 -20.62 30.39
C GLU A 309 -7.03 -20.15 29.63
N GLU A 310 -7.92 -21.06 29.20
CA GLU A 310 -9.18 -20.72 28.54
C GLU A 310 -10.24 -20.38 29.61
N GLN A 311 -10.76 -19.14 29.59
CA GLN A 311 -11.73 -18.62 30.57
C GLN A 311 -13.00 -19.48 30.64
N GLU A 312 -13.66 -19.55 31.81
CA GLU A 312 -14.93 -20.29 32.02
C GLU A 312 -16.06 -19.90 31.05
N VAL A 313 -16.00 -18.71 30.42
CA VAL A 313 -16.97 -18.26 29.42
C VAL A 313 -16.91 -19.10 28.12
N THR A 314 -15.79 -19.77 27.84
CA THR A 314 -15.58 -20.59 26.63
C THR A 314 -16.45 -21.85 26.59
N PHE A 315 -16.93 -22.34 27.74
CA PHE A 315 -17.78 -23.54 27.84
C PHE A 315 -19.18 -23.38 27.24
N LEU A 316 -19.63 -22.14 27.01
CA LEU A 316 -20.94 -21.85 26.42
C LEU A 316 -20.84 -21.37 24.96
N SER A 317 -19.66 -21.33 24.35
CA SER A 317 -19.50 -20.79 23.01
C SER A 317 -20.07 -21.72 21.93
N SER A 318 -20.95 -21.18 21.09
CA SER A 318 -21.51 -21.84 19.90
C SER A 318 -21.13 -21.14 18.59
N MET A 319 -20.19 -20.19 18.65
CA MET A 319 -19.67 -19.47 17.50
C MET A 319 -18.16 -19.23 17.62
N LEU A 320 -17.41 -19.50 16.54
CA LEU A 320 -15.96 -19.38 16.46
C LEU A 320 -15.58 -18.35 15.41
N SER A 321 -14.89 -17.28 15.82
CA SER A 321 -14.25 -16.33 14.90
C SER A 321 -12.95 -16.94 14.36
N VAL A 322 -12.75 -16.86 13.04
CA VAL A 322 -11.53 -17.30 12.36
C VAL A 322 -11.04 -16.18 11.44
N ARG A 323 -9.80 -15.73 11.65
CA ARG A 323 -9.14 -14.70 10.85
C ARG A 323 -7.92 -15.27 10.12
N GLY A 324 -7.69 -14.81 8.90
CA GLY A 324 -6.56 -15.21 8.04
C GLY A 324 -6.88 -16.35 7.07
N MET A 325 -8.16 -16.72 6.95
CA MET A 325 -8.64 -17.69 5.97
C MET A 325 -9.74 -17.09 5.10
N GLU A 326 -9.63 -17.27 3.79
CA GLU A 326 -10.67 -16.84 2.84
C GLU A 326 -11.87 -17.80 2.86
N LYS A 327 -13.02 -17.30 2.40
CA LYS A 327 -14.31 -18.02 2.37
C LYS A 327 -14.19 -19.43 1.79
N ASP A 328 -13.55 -19.57 0.63
CA ASP A 328 -13.46 -20.85 -0.06
C ASP A 328 -12.57 -21.83 0.72
N SER A 329 -11.51 -21.34 1.36
CA SER A 329 -10.67 -22.15 2.25
C SER A 329 -11.41 -22.60 3.50
N VAL A 330 -12.24 -21.74 4.10
CA VAL A 330 -13.07 -22.09 5.26
C VAL A 330 -14.15 -23.09 4.87
N ASN A 331 -14.83 -22.91 3.74
CA ASN A 331 -15.83 -23.87 3.26
C ASN A 331 -15.22 -25.25 2.99
N CYS A 332 -14.09 -25.30 2.28
CA CYS A 332 -13.39 -26.56 2.02
C CYS A 332 -12.96 -27.25 3.32
N PHE A 333 -12.44 -26.49 4.28
CA PHE A 333 -12.10 -27.00 5.60
C PHE A 333 -13.33 -27.51 6.38
N LEU A 334 -14.46 -26.79 6.32
CA LEU A 334 -15.70 -27.24 6.96
C LEU A 334 -16.28 -28.48 6.29
N ASP A 335 -16.19 -28.61 4.97
CA ASP A 335 -16.61 -29.82 4.25
C ASP A 335 -15.79 -31.05 4.68
N GLU A 336 -14.46 -30.88 4.82
CA GLU A 336 -13.56 -31.92 5.36
C GLU A 336 -13.97 -32.33 6.78
N VAL A 337 -14.23 -31.37 7.67
CA VAL A 337 -14.62 -31.65 9.07
C VAL A 337 -15.99 -32.29 9.15
N ASN A 338 -16.98 -31.72 8.46
CA ASN A 338 -18.38 -32.18 8.48
C ASN A 338 -18.58 -33.55 7.84
N ALA A 339 -17.62 -34.04 7.05
CA ALA A 339 -17.65 -35.41 6.51
C ALA A 339 -17.57 -36.48 7.62
N TYR A 340 -17.06 -36.12 8.81
CA TYR A 340 -16.94 -37.02 9.96
C TYR A 340 -18.03 -36.82 11.03
N LEU A 341 -18.99 -35.92 10.79
CA LEU A 341 -19.97 -35.48 11.79
C LEU A 341 -21.40 -35.79 11.35
N ASP A 342 -22.23 -36.17 12.32
CA ASP A 342 -23.68 -36.30 12.14
C ASP A 342 -24.34 -34.93 11.96
N HIS A 343 -25.56 -34.90 11.39
CA HIS A 343 -26.26 -33.64 11.06
C HIS A 343 -26.33 -32.63 12.22
N CYS A 344 -26.62 -33.10 13.44
CA CYS A 344 -26.72 -32.26 14.64
C CYS A 344 -25.36 -31.83 15.20
N GLU A 345 -24.25 -32.43 14.75
CA GLU A 345 -22.89 -32.11 15.18
C GLU A 345 -22.16 -31.16 14.23
N LYS A 346 -22.69 -30.95 13.02
CA LYS A 346 -22.04 -30.16 11.96
C LYS A 346 -21.84 -28.70 12.34
N ALA A 347 -20.79 -28.12 11.77
CA ALA A 347 -20.49 -26.70 11.85
C ALA A 347 -20.76 -26.01 10.51
N TYR A 348 -21.22 -24.77 10.56
CA TYR A 348 -21.67 -24.01 9.39
C TYR A 348 -21.01 -22.63 9.37
N LEU A 349 -20.67 -22.14 8.18
CA LEU A 349 -20.17 -20.79 8.01
C LEU A 349 -21.33 -19.78 8.15
N ALA A 350 -21.38 -19.11 9.31
CA ALA A 350 -22.46 -18.23 9.74
C ALA A 350 -22.30 -16.79 9.26
N LEU A 351 -21.09 -16.23 9.34
CA LEU A 351 -20.83 -14.83 9.02
C LEU A 351 -19.61 -14.68 8.10
N GLU A 352 -19.76 -13.91 7.02
CA GLU A 352 -18.68 -13.31 6.23
C GLU A 352 -18.51 -11.84 6.67
N SER A 353 -17.72 -11.61 7.72
CA SER A 353 -17.53 -10.27 8.31
C SER A 353 -16.56 -9.41 7.50
N SER A 354 -15.51 -10.01 6.97
CA SER A 354 -14.57 -9.41 6.01
C SER A 354 -14.13 -10.46 4.99
N ARG A 355 -13.13 -10.15 4.16
CA ARG A 355 -12.52 -11.10 3.22
C ARG A 355 -11.91 -12.31 3.92
N ASP A 356 -11.22 -12.08 5.03
CA ASP A 356 -10.42 -13.07 5.75
C ASP A 356 -10.87 -13.25 7.21
N MET A 357 -11.96 -12.60 7.63
CA MET A 357 -12.61 -12.76 8.92
C MET A 357 -13.97 -13.42 8.73
N MET A 358 -14.06 -14.65 9.22
CA MET A 358 -15.21 -15.54 9.10
C MET A 358 -15.69 -15.95 10.48
N VAL A 359 -16.98 -16.26 10.63
CA VAL A 359 -17.50 -16.85 11.87
C VAL A 359 -18.21 -18.15 11.57
N ILE A 360 -17.83 -19.20 12.29
CA ILE A 360 -18.36 -20.54 12.17
C ILE A 360 -19.33 -20.77 13.34
N ALA A 361 -20.55 -21.20 13.07
CA ALA A 361 -21.53 -21.59 14.08
C ALA A 361 -21.65 -23.12 14.17
N GLY A 362 -21.78 -23.65 15.38
CA GLY A 362 -21.97 -25.07 15.60
C GLY A 362 -21.93 -25.44 17.07
N PRO A 363 -22.11 -26.73 17.40
CA PRO A 363 -22.06 -27.20 18.78
C PRO A 363 -20.68 -26.94 19.41
N THR A 364 -20.66 -26.57 20.68
CA THR A 364 -19.43 -26.20 21.41
C THR A 364 -18.33 -27.25 21.29
N LYS A 365 -18.66 -28.53 21.44
CA LYS A 365 -17.70 -29.64 21.31
C LYS A 365 -17.05 -29.69 19.91
N THR A 366 -17.83 -29.50 18.86
CA THR A 366 -17.34 -29.47 17.47
C THR A 366 -16.39 -28.30 17.25
N LEU A 367 -16.74 -27.10 17.75
CA LEU A 367 -15.91 -25.92 17.60
C LEU A 367 -14.55 -26.07 18.30
N HIS A 368 -14.49 -26.71 19.47
CA HIS A 368 -13.22 -27.02 20.12
C HIS A 368 -12.35 -27.98 19.30
N GLY A 369 -12.97 -28.99 18.66
CA GLY A 369 -12.28 -29.87 17.71
C GLY A 369 -11.72 -29.09 16.51
N ILE A 370 -12.49 -28.15 15.97
CA ILE A 370 -12.04 -27.24 14.91
C ILE A 370 -10.86 -26.40 15.38
N CYS A 371 -10.90 -25.81 16.59
CA CYS A 371 -9.78 -25.04 17.15
C CYS A 371 -8.48 -25.86 17.19
N ALA A 372 -8.55 -27.13 17.57
CA ALA A 372 -7.38 -28.01 17.56
C ALA A 372 -6.82 -28.23 16.14
N LEU A 373 -7.69 -28.46 15.15
CA LEU A 373 -7.28 -28.63 13.74
C LEU A 373 -6.69 -27.35 13.14
N LEU A 374 -7.25 -26.18 13.47
CA LEU A 374 -6.72 -24.88 13.04
C LEU A 374 -5.33 -24.61 13.63
N ARG A 375 -5.10 -25.03 14.88
CA ARG A 375 -3.78 -24.92 15.54
C ARG A 375 -2.69 -25.69 14.81
N ASP A 376 -3.00 -26.83 14.20
CA ASP A 376 -2.03 -27.62 13.43
C ASP A 376 -1.75 -27.03 12.04
N LYS A 377 -2.75 -26.36 11.45
CA LYS A 377 -2.65 -25.69 10.14
C LYS A 377 -1.93 -24.34 10.19
N ARG A 378 -2.03 -23.58 11.30
CA ARG A 378 -1.39 -22.26 11.42
C ARG A 378 0.13 -22.33 11.44
N VAL A 379 0.78 -21.25 11.03
CA VAL A 379 2.23 -21.09 11.19
C VAL A 379 2.62 -21.04 12.68
N PRO A 380 3.66 -21.76 13.13
CA PRO A 380 4.19 -21.60 14.48
C PRO A 380 4.70 -20.18 14.73
N GLU A 381 4.54 -19.69 15.97
CA GLU A 381 5.03 -18.36 16.35
C GLU A 381 6.54 -18.24 16.14
N GLY A 382 6.97 -17.11 15.56
CA GLY A 382 8.39 -16.81 15.31
C GLY A 382 9.04 -17.56 14.15
N LEU A 383 8.33 -18.40 13.40
CA LEU A 383 8.88 -19.08 12.22
C LEU A 383 9.02 -18.09 11.04
N ASP A 384 10.26 -17.83 10.62
CA ASP A 384 10.53 -17.05 9.40
C ASP A 384 10.27 -17.90 8.14
N GLN A 385 9.35 -17.40 7.30
CA GLN A 385 8.97 -18.03 6.03
C GLN A 385 9.48 -17.26 4.81
N ALA A 386 10.35 -16.25 4.97
CA ALA A 386 10.81 -15.37 3.90
C ALA A 386 11.50 -16.11 2.74
N LYS A 387 12.21 -17.21 3.04
CA LYS A 387 12.89 -18.07 2.03
C LYS A 387 12.05 -19.26 1.54
N ILE A 388 10.78 -19.31 1.93
CA ILE A 388 9.82 -20.31 1.44
C ILE A 388 8.98 -19.65 0.34
N PRO A 389 8.86 -20.25 -0.86
CA PRO A 389 7.97 -19.74 -1.91
C PRO A 389 6.57 -19.48 -1.36
N PHE A 390 6.00 -18.31 -1.67
CA PHE A 390 4.76 -17.84 -1.06
C PHE A 390 3.61 -18.87 -1.04
N PRO A 391 3.32 -19.62 -2.12
CA PRO A 391 2.23 -20.62 -2.11
C PRO A 391 2.45 -21.79 -1.16
N HIS A 392 3.68 -22.04 -0.71
CA HIS A 392 4.03 -23.13 0.21
C HIS A 392 4.14 -22.66 1.67
N ARG A 393 3.90 -21.37 1.94
CA ARG A 393 3.91 -20.84 3.31
C ARG A 393 2.69 -21.32 4.07
N LYS A 394 2.87 -21.62 5.35
CA LYS A 394 1.74 -21.83 6.26
C LYS A 394 1.01 -20.50 6.48
N PRO A 395 -0.34 -20.50 6.47
CA PRO A 395 -1.12 -19.30 6.71
C PRO A 395 -0.98 -18.85 8.17
N TYR A 396 -1.05 -17.53 8.37
CA TYR A 396 -1.29 -16.95 9.68
C TYR A 396 -2.79 -17.07 9.96
N ILE A 397 -3.17 -17.89 10.94
CA ILE A 397 -4.56 -18.09 11.34
C ILE A 397 -4.68 -17.69 12.80
N GLU A 398 -5.57 -16.74 13.07
CA GLU A 398 -6.03 -16.39 14.41
C GLU A 398 -7.46 -16.93 14.55
N TYR A 399 -7.81 -17.44 15.73
CA TYR A 399 -9.17 -17.89 15.99
C TYR A 399 -9.53 -17.66 17.45
N GLU A 400 -10.80 -17.37 17.72
CA GLU A 400 -11.31 -17.02 19.04
C GLU A 400 -12.76 -17.50 19.19
N LEU A 401 -13.04 -18.26 20.24
CA LEU A 401 -14.41 -18.64 20.61
C LEU A 401 -15.15 -17.42 21.12
N LEU A 402 -16.30 -17.12 20.52
CA LEU A 402 -17.11 -15.95 20.88
C LEU A 402 -18.03 -16.31 22.06
N PRO A 403 -18.23 -15.40 23.04
CA PRO A 403 -19.10 -15.63 24.19
C PRO A 403 -20.58 -15.52 23.76
N ILE A 404 -21.03 -16.49 22.98
CA ILE A 404 -22.34 -16.55 22.34
C ILE A 404 -22.91 -17.95 22.56
N SER A 405 -24.04 -18.03 23.26
CA SER A 405 -24.61 -19.31 23.74
C SER A 405 -25.47 -20.08 22.76
N ALA A 406 -25.63 -19.60 21.53
CA ALA A 406 -26.43 -20.27 20.50
C ALA A 406 -25.79 -20.16 19.10
N PRO A 407 -25.92 -21.19 18.24
CA PRO A 407 -25.31 -21.23 16.92
C PRO A 407 -26.15 -20.45 15.88
N PHE A 408 -26.17 -19.11 15.99
CA PHE A 408 -26.91 -18.26 15.05
C PHE A 408 -26.45 -18.43 13.60
N HIS A 409 -27.37 -18.15 12.66
CA HIS A 409 -27.16 -18.28 11.23
C HIS A 409 -26.83 -19.72 10.79
N SER A 410 -27.51 -20.69 11.42
CA SER A 410 -27.28 -22.10 11.11
C SER A 410 -28.58 -22.91 11.12
N PRO A 411 -28.61 -24.06 10.44
CA PRO A 411 -29.75 -24.98 10.46
C PRO A 411 -30.13 -25.49 11.86
N HIS A 412 -29.23 -25.39 12.85
CA HIS A 412 -29.52 -25.81 14.22
C HIS A 412 -30.68 -25.03 14.86
N LEU A 413 -30.99 -23.83 14.35
CA LEU A 413 -32.04 -22.97 14.91
C LEU A 413 -33.36 -23.00 14.13
N GLU A 414 -33.56 -23.94 13.19
CA GLU A 414 -34.81 -24.04 12.41
C GLU A 414 -36.04 -24.21 13.30
N GLU A 415 -36.01 -25.16 14.24
CA GLU A 415 -37.13 -25.41 15.15
C GLU A 415 -37.37 -24.22 16.09
N ALA A 416 -36.31 -23.61 16.62
CA ALA A 416 -36.39 -22.42 17.46
C ALA A 416 -37.02 -21.25 16.69
N ALA A 417 -36.67 -21.05 15.42
CA ALA A 417 -37.24 -20.00 14.58
C ALA A 417 -38.75 -20.21 14.38
N ASP A 418 -39.19 -21.45 14.13
CA ASP A 418 -40.61 -21.79 14.01
C ASP A 418 -41.37 -21.58 15.32
N ILE A 419 -40.75 -21.81 16.47
CA ILE A 419 -41.34 -21.49 17.79
C ILE A 419 -41.51 -19.98 17.93
N VAL A 420 -40.46 -19.19 17.67
CA VAL A 420 -40.52 -17.72 17.74
C VAL A 420 -41.65 -17.17 16.87
N LEU A 421 -41.74 -17.60 15.61
CA LEU A 421 -42.79 -17.16 14.67
C LEU A 421 -44.20 -17.52 15.16
N ARG A 422 -44.38 -18.71 15.74
CA ARG A 422 -45.67 -19.13 16.33
C ARG A 422 -46.05 -18.31 17.57
N GLN A 423 -45.07 -17.84 18.34
CA GLN A 423 -45.31 -17.01 19.52
C GLN A 423 -45.72 -15.58 19.14
N VAL A 424 -45.07 -14.99 18.13
CA VAL A 424 -45.32 -13.60 17.74
C VAL A 424 -46.43 -13.42 16.70
N LYS A 425 -46.90 -14.48 16.03
CA LYS A 425 -48.09 -14.54 15.14
C LYS A 425 -48.27 -13.34 14.20
N ASN A 426 -47.18 -12.86 13.60
CA ASN A 426 -47.10 -11.72 12.68
C ASN A 426 -47.54 -10.37 13.27
N THR A 427 -47.68 -10.21 14.58
CA THR A 427 -48.20 -8.96 15.18
C THR A 427 -47.13 -7.88 15.30
N LEU A 428 -45.89 -8.29 15.60
CA LEU A 428 -44.76 -7.37 15.71
C LEU A 428 -44.47 -6.74 14.34
N PHE A 429 -44.15 -5.45 14.34
CA PHE A 429 -43.93 -4.63 13.13
C PHE A 429 -45.12 -4.51 12.15
N THR A 430 -46.32 -5.01 12.49
CA THR A 430 -47.52 -4.81 11.65
C THR A 430 -47.91 -3.33 11.58
N GLY A 431 -48.08 -2.82 10.36
CA GLY A 431 -48.45 -1.42 10.11
C GLY A 431 -47.30 -0.42 10.21
N LEU A 432 -46.07 -0.89 10.49
CA LEU A 432 -44.87 -0.07 10.40
C LEU A 432 -44.37 -0.03 8.95
N VAL A 433 -44.09 1.18 8.46
CA VAL A 433 -43.58 1.41 7.09
C VAL A 433 -42.13 1.85 7.17
N LEU A 434 -41.25 1.14 6.46
CA LEU A 434 -39.83 1.49 6.38
C LEU A 434 -39.64 2.74 5.51
N GLY A 435 -39.27 3.87 6.13
CA GLY A 435 -39.10 5.15 5.46
C GLY A 435 -37.83 5.29 4.62
N ILE A 436 -36.81 4.47 4.89
CA ILE A 436 -35.50 4.44 4.19
C ILE A 436 -35.12 3.00 3.82
N PRO A 437 -34.20 2.78 2.86
CA PRO A 437 -33.72 1.44 2.55
C PRO A 437 -33.22 0.70 3.79
N VAL A 438 -33.64 -0.55 3.95
CA VAL A 438 -33.06 -1.47 4.93
C VAL A 438 -32.44 -2.62 4.15
N TYR A 439 -31.12 -2.75 4.23
CA TYR A 439 -30.40 -3.72 3.38
C TYR A 439 -30.35 -5.10 4.04
N HIS A 440 -30.77 -6.11 3.27
CA HIS A 440 -30.80 -7.51 3.66
C HIS A 440 -29.39 -8.02 4.03
N THR A 441 -29.27 -8.74 5.14
CA THR A 441 -27.96 -9.17 5.69
C THR A 441 -27.17 -10.12 4.80
N LYS A 442 -27.85 -10.96 4.02
CA LYS A 442 -27.27 -11.89 3.04
C LYS A 442 -27.08 -11.34 1.61
N THR A 443 -28.11 -10.69 1.06
CA THR A 443 -28.13 -10.29 -0.36
C THR A 443 -27.67 -8.86 -0.60
N GLY A 444 -27.78 -7.98 0.40
CA GLY A 444 -27.57 -6.54 0.25
C GLY A 444 -28.70 -5.79 -0.44
N GLU A 445 -29.81 -6.47 -0.78
CA GLU A 445 -30.96 -5.85 -1.43
C GLU A 445 -31.81 -5.05 -0.44
N ASP A 446 -32.48 -4.01 -0.93
CA ASP A 446 -33.43 -3.23 -0.13
C ASP A 446 -34.70 -4.05 0.14
N ILE A 447 -34.94 -4.40 1.40
CA ILE A 447 -36.07 -5.24 1.81
C ILE A 447 -37.43 -4.55 1.67
N ARG A 448 -37.47 -3.24 1.37
CA ARG A 448 -38.73 -2.56 1.03
C ARG A 448 -39.36 -3.06 -0.27
N HIS A 449 -38.56 -3.69 -1.13
CA HIS A 449 -38.97 -4.17 -2.44
C HIS A 449 -39.10 -5.69 -2.52
N THR A 450 -38.95 -6.42 -1.41
CA THR A 450 -39.07 -7.88 -1.40
C THR A 450 -40.53 -8.32 -1.49
N SER A 451 -40.75 -9.52 -2.04
CA SER A 451 -42.09 -10.13 -2.15
C SER A 451 -42.61 -10.71 -0.83
N GLU A 452 -41.83 -10.64 0.26
CA GLU A 452 -42.19 -11.18 1.56
C GLU A 452 -43.01 -10.14 2.34
N TYR A 453 -44.32 -10.38 2.46
CA TYR A 453 -45.25 -9.44 3.10
C TYR A 453 -45.09 -9.32 4.62
N ASP A 454 -44.33 -10.22 5.26
CA ASP A 454 -44.15 -10.27 6.71
C ASP A 454 -42.71 -9.95 7.10
N LEU A 455 -42.51 -8.70 7.55
CA LEU A 455 -41.21 -8.21 7.99
C LEU A 455 -40.67 -8.97 9.20
N THR A 456 -41.52 -9.37 10.15
CA THR A 456 -41.08 -10.10 11.35
C THR A 456 -40.51 -11.45 10.96
N LYS A 457 -41.20 -12.17 10.06
CA LYS A 457 -40.71 -13.44 9.53
C LYS A 457 -39.35 -13.29 8.83
N LEU A 458 -39.21 -12.26 7.99
CA LEU A 458 -37.97 -11.99 7.28
C LEU A 458 -36.82 -11.67 8.27
N LEU A 459 -37.07 -10.85 9.30
CA LEU A 459 -36.08 -10.52 10.33
C LEU A 459 -35.62 -11.75 11.12
N VAL A 460 -36.55 -12.61 11.56
CA VAL A 460 -36.22 -13.86 12.27
C VAL A 460 -35.32 -14.74 11.39
N LYS A 461 -35.68 -14.88 10.11
CA LYS A 461 -34.93 -15.68 9.15
C LYS A 461 -33.51 -15.14 8.92
N MET A 462 -33.35 -13.83 8.78
CA MET A 462 -32.04 -13.16 8.58
C MET A 462 -31.07 -13.32 9.76
N VAL A 463 -31.58 -13.56 10.97
CA VAL A 463 -30.77 -13.65 12.18
C VAL A 463 -30.54 -15.10 12.62
N MET A 464 -31.57 -15.94 12.60
CA MET A 464 -31.47 -17.31 13.13
C MET A 464 -30.92 -18.30 12.10
N LEU A 465 -31.24 -18.12 10.82
CA LEU A 465 -31.04 -19.16 9.80
C LEU A 465 -30.09 -18.75 8.69
N GLU A 466 -30.24 -17.53 8.17
CA GLU A 466 -29.47 -17.09 7.02
C GLU A 466 -28.10 -16.56 7.40
N LYS A 467 -27.12 -16.93 6.58
CA LYS A 467 -25.77 -16.39 6.61
C LYS A 467 -25.72 -14.88 6.36
N VAL A 468 -24.85 -14.19 7.07
CA VAL A 468 -24.56 -12.76 6.83
C VAL A 468 -23.39 -12.59 5.85
N ASP A 469 -23.58 -11.74 4.85
CA ASP A 469 -22.52 -11.20 3.97
C ASP A 469 -22.38 -9.70 4.26
N TRP A 470 -21.51 -9.37 5.21
CA TRP A 470 -21.46 -8.03 5.80
C TRP A 470 -21.03 -6.97 4.79
N LYS A 471 -20.18 -7.36 3.83
CA LYS A 471 -19.71 -6.49 2.77
C LYS A 471 -20.86 -6.10 1.83
N LYS A 472 -21.68 -7.05 1.39
CA LYS A 472 -22.86 -6.75 0.54
C LYS A 472 -23.92 -5.94 1.28
N ALA A 473 -24.14 -6.24 2.56
CA ALA A 473 -25.12 -5.50 3.37
C ALA A 473 -24.71 -4.02 3.58
N SER A 474 -23.41 -3.73 3.68
CA SER A 474 -22.91 -2.43 4.15
C SER A 474 -22.26 -1.54 3.08
N LEU A 475 -21.82 -2.08 1.95
CA LEU A 475 -21.09 -1.31 0.94
C LEU A 475 -21.93 -1.08 -0.32
N HIS A 476 -22.54 0.10 -0.40
CA HIS A 476 -23.39 0.54 -1.51
C HIS A 476 -22.73 1.65 -2.34
N PRO A 477 -23.04 1.76 -3.64
CA PRO A 477 -22.53 2.83 -4.50
C PRO A 477 -22.91 4.22 -3.96
N GLY A 478 -21.96 5.17 -4.01
CA GLY A 478 -22.20 6.56 -3.63
C GLY A 478 -22.12 6.86 -2.13
N LEU A 479 -21.92 5.86 -1.26
CA LEU A 479 -21.71 6.08 0.16
C LEU A 479 -20.44 6.91 0.43
N THR A 480 -20.52 7.76 1.45
CA THR A 480 -19.40 8.58 1.93
C THR A 480 -19.08 8.32 3.39
N HIS A 481 -20.09 7.96 4.19
CA HIS A 481 -19.95 7.75 5.63
C HIS A 481 -20.75 6.52 6.08
N ILE A 482 -20.20 5.78 7.05
CA ILE A 482 -20.89 4.72 7.78
C ILE A 482 -20.86 5.10 9.26
N LEU A 483 -22.04 5.23 9.88
CA LEU A 483 -22.22 5.46 11.31
C LEU A 483 -22.53 4.13 12.00
N ASP A 484 -21.63 3.67 12.85
CA ASP A 484 -21.79 2.43 13.61
C ASP A 484 -22.33 2.73 15.02
N PHE A 485 -23.60 2.42 15.23
CA PHE A 485 -24.29 2.59 16.52
C PHE A 485 -24.19 1.34 17.40
N GLY A 486 -23.49 0.29 16.95
CA GLY A 486 -23.38 -0.97 17.67
C GLY A 486 -22.33 -0.98 18.78
N PRO A 487 -22.50 -1.82 19.82
CA PRO A 487 -21.52 -2.00 20.90
C PRO A 487 -20.24 -2.73 20.43
N SER A 488 -20.33 -3.57 19.39
CA SER A 488 -19.22 -4.43 18.91
C SER A 488 -18.32 -3.81 17.83
N ARG A 489 -18.54 -2.55 17.43
CA ARG A 489 -17.77 -1.85 16.37
C ARG A 489 -17.60 -2.68 15.10
N ILE A 490 -18.65 -3.37 14.68
CA ILE A 490 -18.57 -4.37 13.61
C ILE A 490 -18.10 -3.79 12.28
N SER A 491 -18.33 -2.51 12.03
CA SER A 491 -17.79 -1.81 10.84
C SER A 491 -16.26 -1.77 10.81
N SER A 492 -15.57 -2.04 11.92
CA SER A 492 -14.11 -2.21 11.96
C SER A 492 -13.63 -3.38 11.10
N ALA A 493 -14.44 -4.42 10.90
CA ALA A 493 -14.14 -5.53 10.00
C ALA A 493 -14.10 -5.09 8.51
N LEU A 494 -14.78 -3.98 8.18
CA LEU A 494 -14.79 -3.43 6.82
C LEU A 494 -13.60 -2.53 6.52
N ARG A 495 -12.71 -2.23 7.49
CA ARG A 495 -11.60 -1.28 7.34
C ARG A 495 -10.81 -1.50 6.06
N GLU A 496 -10.38 -2.73 5.80
CA GLU A 496 -9.60 -3.07 4.60
C GLU A 496 -10.41 -2.93 3.29
N SER A 497 -11.73 -3.11 3.35
CA SER A 497 -12.64 -2.98 2.20
C SER A 497 -13.05 -1.53 1.92
N VAL A 498 -12.96 -0.62 2.89
CA VAL A 498 -13.35 0.79 2.73
C VAL A 498 -12.17 1.74 2.62
N HIS A 499 -11.00 1.37 3.14
CA HIS A 499 -9.86 2.26 3.15
C HIS A 499 -9.40 2.55 1.72
N GLY A 500 -9.39 3.84 1.33
CA GLY A 500 -9.11 4.25 -0.04
C GLY A 500 -10.31 4.28 -0.99
N SER A 501 -11.51 3.90 -0.54
CA SER A 501 -12.76 4.00 -1.32
C SER A 501 -13.39 5.40 -1.28
N GLY A 502 -12.99 6.23 -0.31
CA GLY A 502 -13.66 7.49 0.01
C GLY A 502 -14.76 7.38 1.07
N ILE A 503 -14.98 6.19 1.65
CA ILE A 503 -15.91 5.98 2.75
C ILE A 503 -15.20 6.22 4.10
N ARG A 504 -15.83 7.00 4.97
CA ARG A 504 -15.40 7.29 6.35
C ARG A 504 -16.20 6.43 7.34
N LEU A 505 -15.51 5.75 8.24
CA LEU A 505 -16.14 5.01 9.35
C LEU A 505 -16.18 5.89 10.59
N ILE A 506 -17.35 6.01 11.23
CA ILE A 506 -17.54 6.73 12.49
C ILE A 506 -18.21 5.79 13.49
N PHE A 507 -17.54 5.51 14.60
CA PHE A 507 -18.06 4.68 15.69
C PHE A 507 -18.89 5.55 16.64
N ALA A 508 -20.20 5.59 16.42
CA ALA A 508 -21.13 6.42 17.18
C ALA A 508 -21.29 5.95 18.64
N SER A 509 -20.88 4.73 18.99
CA SER A 509 -20.81 4.25 20.37
C SER A 509 -19.54 4.70 21.10
N GLU A 510 -18.45 4.98 20.39
CA GLU A 510 -17.13 5.18 20.96
C GLU A 510 -16.80 6.65 21.26
N PHE A 511 -16.47 6.96 22.51
CA PHE A 511 -16.13 8.31 22.93
C PHE A 511 -14.61 8.57 22.86
N THR A 512 -14.07 8.63 21.64
CA THR A 512 -12.64 8.83 21.37
C THR A 512 -12.40 9.92 20.31
N THR A 513 -11.17 10.45 20.28
CA THR A 513 -10.73 11.40 19.26
C THR A 513 -10.66 10.73 17.89
N SER A 514 -11.02 11.48 16.86
CA SER A 514 -10.88 11.03 15.48
C SER A 514 -9.43 10.71 15.14
N SER A 515 -9.24 9.61 14.42
CA SER A 515 -7.98 9.24 13.78
C SER A 515 -8.08 9.44 12.27
N GLU A 516 -6.96 9.34 11.56
CA GLU A 516 -6.94 9.34 10.09
C GLU A 516 -7.83 8.24 9.49
N ARG A 517 -7.98 7.10 10.18
CA ARG A 517 -8.67 5.91 9.65
C ARG A 517 -10.16 5.83 10.00
N SER A 518 -10.53 6.29 11.20
CA SER A 518 -11.92 6.30 11.67
C SER A 518 -12.20 7.41 12.69
N GLY A 519 -13.45 7.82 12.78
CA GLY A 519 -13.96 8.80 13.74
C GLY A 519 -14.61 8.15 14.95
N GLY A 520 -14.65 8.87 16.07
CA GLY A 520 -15.47 8.54 17.23
C GLY A 520 -16.78 9.33 17.25
N LYS A 521 -17.60 9.10 18.28
CA LYS A 521 -18.88 9.80 18.56
C LYS A 521 -18.83 11.32 18.36
N PRO A 522 -17.78 12.06 18.80
CA PRO A 522 -17.74 13.53 18.63
C PRO A 522 -17.80 13.98 17.17
N GLU A 523 -17.21 13.23 16.22
CA GLU A 523 -17.22 13.58 14.78
C GLU A 523 -18.64 13.63 14.20
N MET A 524 -19.58 12.88 14.78
CA MET A 524 -20.99 12.89 14.39
C MET A 524 -21.68 14.22 14.75
N PHE A 525 -21.21 14.89 15.81
CA PHE A 525 -21.81 16.11 16.36
C PHE A 525 -21.03 17.38 16.02
N ALA A 526 -19.84 17.23 15.41
CA ALA A 526 -18.94 18.32 15.10
C ALA A 526 -19.59 19.39 14.19
N ARG A 527 -19.27 20.66 14.48
CA ARG A 527 -19.68 21.83 13.70
C ARG A 527 -18.72 22.14 12.54
N GLU A 528 -17.54 21.56 12.57
CA GLU A 528 -16.49 21.67 11.55
C GLU A 528 -16.83 20.82 10.33
N GLU A 529 -16.28 21.16 9.16
CA GLU A 529 -16.56 20.40 7.92
C GLU A 529 -16.28 18.88 8.09
N PRO A 530 -17.17 18.01 7.57
CA PRO A 530 -17.04 16.57 7.74
C PRO A 530 -15.75 16.05 7.09
N ILE A 531 -15.06 15.15 7.79
CA ILE A 531 -13.82 14.55 7.32
C ILE A 531 -14.11 13.53 6.22
N ILE A 532 -13.63 13.80 5.01
CA ILE A 532 -13.79 12.90 3.85
C ILE A 532 -12.54 12.02 3.72
N SER A 533 -12.72 10.70 3.75
CA SER A 533 -11.65 9.75 3.48
C SER A 533 -11.09 9.89 2.05
N PRO A 534 -9.78 9.65 1.83
CA PRO A 534 -9.22 9.69 0.49
C PRO A 534 -9.80 8.58 -0.40
N ASN A 535 -10.11 8.93 -1.65
CA ASN A 535 -10.43 7.97 -2.70
C ASN A 535 -9.21 7.78 -3.61
N TRP A 536 -8.56 6.62 -3.51
CA TRP A 536 -7.32 6.34 -4.25
C TRP A 536 -7.50 6.33 -5.76
N CYS A 537 -8.64 5.83 -6.24
CA CYS A 537 -8.96 5.87 -7.67
C CYS A 537 -8.99 7.31 -8.20
N LYS A 538 -9.61 8.23 -7.47
CA LYS A 538 -9.68 9.66 -7.85
C LYS A 538 -8.33 10.37 -7.72
N LEU A 539 -7.55 10.04 -6.68
CA LEU A 539 -6.27 10.70 -6.38
C LEU A 539 -5.13 10.23 -7.28
N TYR A 540 -5.00 8.91 -7.47
CA TYR A 540 -3.86 8.27 -8.12
C TYR A 540 -4.18 7.64 -9.47
N GLY A 541 -5.47 7.58 -9.86
CA GLY A 541 -5.88 7.05 -11.14
C GLY A 541 -5.32 7.85 -12.33
N PRO A 542 -5.12 7.19 -13.48
CA PRO A 542 -4.55 7.79 -14.67
C PRO A 542 -5.53 8.79 -15.29
N LYS A 543 -4.99 9.85 -15.88
CA LYS A 543 -5.77 10.89 -16.57
C LYS A 543 -5.33 11.00 -18.02
N ILE A 544 -6.24 11.40 -18.91
CA ILE A 544 -5.87 11.79 -20.26
C ILE A 544 -5.45 13.27 -20.27
N VAL A 545 -4.29 13.55 -20.84
CA VAL A 545 -3.79 14.90 -21.09
C VAL A 545 -3.48 15.06 -22.58
N MET A 546 -3.62 16.28 -23.09
CA MET A 546 -3.22 16.63 -24.46
C MET A 546 -1.82 17.22 -24.40
N ASP A 547 -0.94 16.82 -25.31
CA ASP A 547 0.31 17.55 -25.54
C ASP A 547 0.10 18.77 -26.44
N LEU A 548 1.19 19.50 -26.73
CA LEU A 548 1.17 20.72 -27.54
C LEU A 548 0.76 20.46 -28.99
N ASP A 549 0.97 19.24 -29.49
CA ASP A 549 0.61 18.81 -30.84
C ASP A 549 -0.83 18.25 -30.91
N GLY A 550 -1.55 18.27 -29.79
CA GLY A 550 -2.92 17.77 -29.69
C GLY A 550 -3.02 16.24 -29.65
N LYS A 551 -1.92 15.51 -29.40
CA LYS A 551 -1.94 14.07 -29.18
C LYS A 551 -2.31 13.75 -27.72
N ARG A 552 -3.12 12.70 -27.55
CA ARG A 552 -3.58 12.20 -26.25
C ARG A 552 -2.48 11.37 -25.61
N ASN A 553 -2.16 11.69 -24.36
CA ASN A 553 -1.20 10.96 -23.55
C ASN A 553 -1.80 10.60 -22.20
N MET A 554 -1.36 9.48 -21.63
CA MET A 554 -1.73 9.09 -20.28
C MET A 554 -0.83 9.80 -19.25
N SER A 555 -1.45 10.49 -18.30
CA SER A 555 -0.79 11.14 -17.18
C SER A 555 -1.03 10.39 -15.87
N THR A 556 0.06 9.91 -15.28
CA THR A 556 0.14 9.37 -13.93
C THR A 556 1.08 10.23 -13.09
N ARG A 557 1.34 9.81 -11.85
CA ARG A 557 2.36 10.47 -11.03
C ARG A 557 3.78 10.22 -11.54
N MET A 558 4.10 8.99 -11.96
CA MET A 558 5.39 8.66 -12.59
C MET A 558 5.61 9.51 -13.83
N SER A 559 4.59 9.65 -14.68
CA SER A 559 4.73 10.39 -15.94
C SER A 559 5.02 11.89 -15.72
N ARG A 560 4.46 12.48 -14.64
CA ARG A 560 4.72 13.87 -14.25
C ARG A 560 6.11 14.07 -13.67
N ILE A 561 6.61 13.10 -12.91
CA ILE A 561 7.93 13.16 -12.27
C ILE A 561 9.04 12.92 -13.31
N LEU A 562 8.89 11.88 -14.14
CA LEU A 562 9.93 11.47 -15.09
C LEU A 562 9.80 12.12 -16.47
N GLY A 563 8.68 12.79 -16.78
CA GLY A 563 8.44 13.42 -18.09
C GLY A 563 8.31 12.42 -19.24
N THR A 564 7.87 11.19 -18.94
CA THR A 564 7.77 10.06 -19.89
C THR A 564 6.43 9.34 -19.75
N PRO A 565 5.99 8.55 -20.73
CA PRO A 565 4.84 7.65 -20.56
C PRO A 565 5.01 6.76 -19.31
N PRO A 566 3.91 6.27 -18.70
CA PRO A 566 3.94 5.46 -17.46
C PRO A 566 4.43 4.02 -17.68
N ILE A 567 5.32 3.82 -18.66
CA ILE A 567 5.98 2.56 -19.01
C ILE A 567 7.48 2.85 -19.05
N MET A 568 8.28 2.04 -18.35
CA MET A 568 9.73 2.14 -18.38
C MET A 568 10.40 0.80 -18.66
N VAL A 569 11.65 0.86 -19.12
CA VAL A 569 12.52 -0.31 -19.26
C VAL A 569 13.49 -0.36 -18.08
N ALA A 570 13.47 -1.46 -17.34
CA ALA A 570 14.31 -1.59 -16.15
C ALA A 570 15.78 -1.86 -16.49
N GLY A 571 16.68 -1.60 -15.53
CA GLY A 571 18.08 -1.94 -15.60
C GLY A 571 18.28 -3.45 -15.57
N MET A 572 18.81 -4.01 -16.67
CA MET A 572 19.01 -5.44 -16.86
C MET A 572 20.46 -5.72 -17.24
N THR A 573 21.13 -6.58 -16.48
CA THR A 573 22.38 -7.20 -16.93
C THR A 573 22.04 -8.51 -17.64
N PRO A 574 22.42 -8.71 -18.91
CA PRO A 574 23.31 -7.87 -19.73
C PRO A 574 22.60 -6.81 -20.61
N THR A 575 21.29 -6.95 -20.87
CA THR A 575 20.58 -6.27 -21.96
C THR A 575 20.60 -4.73 -21.96
N THR A 576 20.65 -4.06 -20.80
CA THR A 576 20.75 -2.58 -20.72
C THR A 576 22.13 -2.10 -20.27
N VAL A 577 23.14 -2.95 -20.37
CA VAL A 577 24.55 -2.54 -20.26
C VAL A 577 24.96 -1.73 -21.51
N PRO A 578 24.65 -2.16 -22.75
CA PRO A 578 25.00 -1.40 -23.95
C PRO A 578 24.32 -0.02 -24.01
N TRP A 579 25.13 1.03 -24.15
CA TRP A 579 24.66 2.43 -24.13
C TRP A 579 23.77 2.79 -25.33
N ASP A 580 23.93 2.11 -26.46
CA ASP A 580 23.20 2.32 -27.70
C ASP A 580 21.76 1.78 -27.64
N PHE A 581 21.53 0.67 -26.95
CA PHE A 581 20.18 0.20 -26.64
C PHE A 581 19.45 1.20 -25.73
N VAL A 582 20.14 1.67 -24.68
CA VAL A 582 19.61 2.70 -23.76
C VAL A 582 19.28 4.00 -24.51
N SER A 583 20.16 4.40 -25.44
CA SER A 583 19.94 5.56 -26.32
C SER A 583 18.69 5.37 -27.18
N SER A 584 18.52 4.20 -27.79
CA SER A 584 17.39 3.90 -28.68
C SER A 584 16.05 4.00 -27.95
N VAL A 585 15.94 3.44 -26.74
CA VAL A 585 14.71 3.50 -25.93
C VAL A 585 14.43 4.92 -25.43
N THR A 586 15.48 5.66 -25.03
CA THR A 586 15.31 7.05 -24.58
C THR A 586 14.86 7.97 -25.72
N ASN A 587 15.42 7.77 -26.92
CA ASN A 587 15.05 8.50 -28.13
C ASN A 587 13.64 8.14 -28.62
N ALA A 588 13.15 6.93 -28.34
CA ALA A 588 11.75 6.56 -28.51
C ALA A 588 10.80 7.26 -27.51
N GLY A 589 11.33 8.03 -26.55
CA GLY A 589 10.54 8.83 -25.61
C GLY A 589 10.29 8.15 -24.27
N TYR A 590 10.82 6.96 -24.01
CA TYR A 590 10.59 6.19 -22.79
C TYR A 590 11.70 6.34 -21.76
N HIS A 591 11.41 5.99 -20.51
CA HIS A 591 12.42 5.96 -19.45
C HIS A 591 13.12 4.60 -19.45
N ILE A 592 14.46 4.59 -19.33
CA ILE A 592 15.28 3.38 -19.26
C ILE A 592 16.49 3.58 -18.33
N GLU A 593 16.90 2.51 -17.66
CA GLU A 593 18.07 2.51 -16.78
C GLU A 593 19.27 1.83 -17.45
N ILE A 594 20.43 2.50 -17.45
CA ILE A 594 21.70 1.87 -17.84
C ILE A 594 22.20 0.97 -16.71
N ALA A 595 22.47 -0.30 -17.02
CA ALA A 595 22.88 -1.28 -16.02
C ALA A 595 24.38 -1.17 -15.70
N GLY A 596 24.71 -0.64 -14.51
CA GLY A 596 26.07 -0.56 -14.00
C GLY A 596 26.70 -1.93 -13.70
N GLY A 597 25.88 -2.97 -13.52
CA GLY A 597 26.32 -4.33 -13.17
C GLY A 597 27.21 -5.01 -14.23
N GLY A 598 27.15 -4.58 -15.48
CA GLY A 598 27.99 -5.10 -16.56
C GLY A 598 29.39 -4.46 -16.66
N TYR A 599 29.66 -3.39 -15.91
CA TYR A 599 30.92 -2.67 -15.98
C TYR A 599 31.86 -3.09 -14.86
N SER A 600 33.05 -3.59 -15.23
CA SER A 600 34.07 -4.02 -14.27
C SER A 600 35.12 -2.94 -13.97
N GLN A 601 35.25 -1.95 -14.86
CA GLN A 601 36.20 -0.85 -14.77
C GLN A 601 35.50 0.51 -14.87
N ALA A 602 36.00 1.49 -14.11
CA ALA A 602 35.47 2.86 -14.09
C ALA A 602 35.52 3.54 -15.46
N ALA A 603 36.62 3.37 -16.21
CA ALA A 603 36.83 4.00 -17.51
C ALA A 603 35.81 3.52 -18.57
N GLU A 604 35.47 2.24 -18.57
CA GLU A 604 34.46 1.69 -19.49
C GLU A 604 33.07 2.26 -19.21
N PHE A 605 32.70 2.35 -17.92
CA PHE A 605 31.41 2.91 -17.52
C PHE A 605 31.31 4.40 -17.85
N GLU A 606 32.36 5.17 -17.54
CA GLU A 606 32.46 6.59 -17.88
C GLU A 606 32.33 6.83 -19.39
N ALA A 607 33.07 6.07 -20.21
CA ALA A 607 32.99 6.18 -21.66
C ALA A 607 31.58 5.89 -22.19
N ALA A 608 30.89 4.88 -21.62
CA ALA A 608 29.51 4.56 -21.99
C ALA A 608 28.53 5.69 -21.62
N ILE A 609 28.68 6.27 -20.43
CA ILE A 609 27.85 7.39 -19.97
C ILE A 609 28.05 8.63 -20.85
N HIS A 610 29.27 8.96 -21.25
CA HIS A 610 29.53 10.07 -22.16
C HIS A 610 28.93 9.83 -23.56
N LYS A 611 29.10 8.63 -24.13
CA LYS A 611 28.46 8.28 -25.41
C LYS A 611 26.94 8.39 -25.34
N LEU A 612 26.36 7.89 -24.25
CA LEU A 612 24.93 8.02 -24.00
C LEU A 612 24.53 9.49 -23.93
N ALA A 613 25.18 10.30 -23.09
CA ALA A 613 24.86 11.72 -22.92
C ALA A 613 24.89 12.51 -24.24
N LEU A 614 25.83 12.21 -25.13
CA LEU A 614 25.92 12.86 -26.46
C LEU A 614 24.80 12.43 -27.42
N SER A 615 24.22 11.25 -27.22
CA SER A 615 23.17 10.70 -28.08
C SER A 615 21.75 11.05 -27.64
N LEU A 616 21.59 11.63 -26.44
CA LEU A 616 20.28 11.93 -25.87
C LEU A 616 19.82 13.36 -26.19
N PRO A 617 18.49 13.61 -26.28
CA PRO A 617 17.96 14.97 -26.34
C PRO A 617 18.33 15.77 -25.10
N SER A 618 18.58 17.07 -25.24
CA SER A 618 19.08 17.94 -24.17
C SER A 618 18.18 18.04 -22.92
N HIS A 619 16.89 17.73 -23.05
CA HIS A 619 15.92 17.72 -21.95
C HIS A 619 15.83 16.35 -21.23
N ARG A 620 16.49 15.30 -21.75
CA ARG A 620 16.52 13.97 -21.14
C ARG A 620 17.73 13.79 -20.23
N GLY A 621 17.57 12.96 -19.20
CA GLY A 621 18.63 12.58 -18.29
C GLY A 621 18.85 11.08 -18.24
N ILE A 622 20.05 10.70 -17.82
CA ILE A 622 20.49 9.32 -17.64
C ILE A 622 20.06 8.84 -16.25
N THR A 623 19.55 7.62 -16.16
CA THR A 623 19.33 6.92 -14.88
C THR A 623 20.22 5.69 -14.82
N CYS A 624 21.06 5.60 -13.78
CA CYS A 624 21.98 4.49 -13.58
C CYS A 624 21.37 3.45 -12.63
N ASN A 625 21.40 2.16 -12.97
CA ASN A 625 21.01 1.07 -12.07
C ASN A 625 22.27 0.38 -11.51
N LEU A 626 22.46 0.43 -10.19
CA LEU A 626 23.57 -0.19 -9.47
C LEU A 626 23.08 -1.35 -8.58
N ILE A 627 23.97 -2.29 -8.27
CA ILE A 627 23.66 -3.52 -7.52
C ILE A 627 24.19 -3.40 -6.08
N TYR A 628 23.30 -3.36 -5.10
CA TYR A 628 23.66 -3.09 -3.70
C TYR A 628 24.52 -4.20 -3.07
N VAL A 629 24.23 -5.46 -3.39
CA VAL A 629 25.00 -6.63 -2.92
C VAL A 629 26.42 -6.73 -3.50
N SER A 630 26.86 -5.76 -4.32
CA SER A 630 28.23 -5.65 -4.83
C SER A 630 28.94 -4.41 -4.27
N PRO A 631 29.34 -4.42 -2.98
CA PRO A 631 29.98 -3.25 -2.35
C PRO A 631 31.28 -2.84 -3.03
N ARG A 632 32.00 -3.80 -3.63
CA ARG A 632 33.21 -3.52 -4.42
C ARG A 632 32.93 -2.67 -5.66
N ALA A 633 31.79 -2.87 -6.32
CA ALA A 633 31.40 -2.06 -7.47
C ALA A 633 30.96 -0.66 -7.03
N LEU A 634 30.12 -0.59 -5.99
CA LEU A 634 29.63 0.68 -5.45
C LEU A 634 30.75 1.62 -4.97
N ALA A 635 31.83 1.06 -4.40
CA ALA A 635 32.98 1.81 -3.91
C ALA A 635 33.63 2.73 -4.97
N TRP A 636 33.51 2.39 -6.26
CA TRP A 636 33.99 3.25 -7.35
C TRP A 636 32.85 3.85 -8.20
N GLN A 637 31.70 3.17 -8.32
CA GLN A 637 30.57 3.64 -9.12
C GLN A 637 29.94 4.92 -8.56
N ILE A 638 29.73 4.98 -7.23
CA ILE A 638 29.09 6.15 -6.60
C ILE A 638 29.99 7.41 -6.69
N PRO A 639 31.29 7.36 -6.34
CA PRO A 639 32.18 8.51 -6.54
C PRO A 639 32.31 8.94 -8.00
N LEU A 640 32.31 7.99 -8.95
CA LEU A 640 32.35 8.30 -10.37
C LEU A 640 31.10 9.07 -10.81
N ILE A 641 29.90 8.59 -10.45
CA ILE A 641 28.63 9.28 -10.76
C ILE A 641 28.64 10.70 -10.18
N ARG A 642 29.06 10.86 -8.92
CA ARG A 642 29.18 12.17 -8.27
C ARG A 642 30.08 13.12 -9.08
N ARG A 643 31.25 12.65 -9.49
CA ARG A 643 32.18 13.44 -10.31
C ARG A 643 31.54 13.84 -11.64
N LEU A 644 30.92 12.90 -12.36
CA LEU A 644 30.30 13.16 -13.65
C LEU A 644 29.15 14.18 -13.56
N ILE A 645 28.35 14.14 -12.50
CA ILE A 645 27.29 15.14 -12.25
C ILE A 645 27.91 16.53 -12.03
N ILE A 646 28.98 16.62 -11.23
CA ILE A 646 29.70 17.89 -11.00
C ILE A 646 30.30 18.44 -12.30
N GLU A 647 30.78 17.56 -13.20
CA GLU A 647 31.28 17.90 -14.53
C GLU A 647 30.17 18.30 -15.53
N GLY A 648 28.89 18.21 -15.14
CA GLY A 648 27.74 18.64 -15.95
C GLY A 648 27.09 17.55 -16.81
N VAL A 649 27.52 16.28 -16.66
CA VAL A 649 26.89 15.14 -17.34
C VAL A 649 25.45 14.98 -16.84
N PRO A 650 24.44 14.79 -17.72
CA PRO A 650 23.03 14.82 -17.35
C PRO A 650 22.55 13.52 -16.68
N ILE A 651 23.18 13.09 -15.59
CA ILE A 651 22.69 11.97 -14.76
C ILE A 651 21.61 12.53 -13.81
N HIS A 652 20.34 12.15 -14.04
CA HIS A 652 19.21 12.63 -13.23
C HIS A 652 18.75 11.61 -12.21
N GLY A 653 19.02 10.32 -12.45
CA GLY A 653 18.45 9.24 -11.65
C GLY A 653 19.48 8.21 -11.19
N LEU A 654 19.23 7.64 -10.03
CA LEU A 654 19.91 6.46 -9.52
C LEU A 654 18.88 5.41 -9.11
N THR A 655 19.10 4.17 -9.51
CA THR A 655 18.30 3.02 -9.07
C THR A 655 19.20 2.04 -8.34
N ILE A 656 18.81 1.64 -7.14
CA ILE A 656 19.50 0.62 -6.35
C ILE A 656 18.70 -0.68 -6.39
N GLY A 657 19.29 -1.69 -7.02
CA GLY A 657 18.74 -3.05 -7.14
C GLY A 657 19.39 -4.04 -6.18
N ALA A 658 18.72 -5.18 -5.97
CA ALA A 658 19.19 -6.29 -5.14
C ALA A 658 19.55 -5.86 -3.69
N GLY A 659 18.67 -5.06 -3.07
CA GLY A 659 18.81 -4.59 -1.70
C GLY A 659 18.31 -3.15 -1.54
N VAL A 660 17.97 -2.77 -0.31
CA VAL A 660 17.65 -1.39 0.08
C VAL A 660 18.77 -0.90 1.00
N PRO A 661 19.41 0.25 0.73
CA PRO A 661 20.41 0.81 1.62
C PRO A 661 19.85 1.18 3.00
N SER A 662 20.72 1.34 4.00
CA SER A 662 20.29 1.94 5.26
C SER A 662 19.89 3.40 5.06
N LEU A 663 19.13 3.94 6.03
CA LEU A 663 18.63 5.31 6.00
C LEU A 663 19.76 6.33 5.76
N ASP A 664 20.87 6.20 6.47
CA ASP A 664 22.02 7.11 6.37
C ASP A 664 22.67 7.07 4.99
N VAL A 665 22.85 5.87 4.43
CA VAL A 665 23.47 5.68 3.11
C VAL A 665 22.57 6.24 2.00
N ALA A 666 21.25 6.00 2.10
CA ALA A 666 20.29 6.56 1.16
C ALA A 666 20.21 8.10 1.27
N GLY A 667 20.23 8.64 2.49
CA GLY A 667 20.29 10.08 2.75
C GLY A 667 21.53 10.72 2.11
N GLU A 668 22.71 10.10 2.29
CA GLU A 668 23.95 10.58 1.65
C GLU A 668 23.81 10.64 0.12
N TYR A 669 23.23 9.62 -0.51
CA TYR A 669 23.04 9.61 -1.96
C TYR A 669 22.08 10.72 -2.43
N ILE A 670 21.00 10.95 -1.69
CA ILE A 670 20.00 11.98 -1.99
C ILE A 670 20.61 13.38 -1.87
N GLU A 671 21.36 13.64 -0.81
CA GLU A 671 21.89 14.98 -0.51
C GLU A 671 23.13 15.33 -1.33
N THR A 672 24.02 14.36 -1.59
CA THR A 672 25.38 14.66 -2.09
C THR A 672 25.56 14.50 -3.59
N LEU A 673 24.73 13.69 -4.26
CA LEU A 673 24.93 13.35 -5.66
C LEU A 673 24.34 14.38 -6.62
N GLY A 674 23.35 15.17 -6.22
CA GLY A 674 22.66 16.12 -7.10
C GLY A 674 21.66 15.46 -8.07
N LEU A 675 21.06 14.35 -7.65
CA LEU A 675 20.04 13.62 -8.40
C LEU A 675 18.70 14.36 -8.40
N LYS A 676 17.84 14.05 -9.37
CA LYS A 676 16.44 14.51 -9.43
C LYS A 676 15.45 13.49 -8.87
N HIS A 677 15.82 12.22 -8.92
CA HIS A 677 15.06 11.12 -8.35
C HIS A 677 15.99 9.96 -7.98
N ILE A 678 15.57 9.16 -7.00
CA ILE A 678 16.20 7.89 -6.68
C ILE A 678 15.12 6.80 -6.69
N SER A 679 15.48 5.57 -7.03
CA SER A 679 14.56 4.44 -7.00
C SER A 679 15.17 3.24 -6.29
N PHE A 680 14.32 2.48 -5.61
CA PHE A 680 14.69 1.25 -4.91
C PHE A 680 13.84 0.09 -5.41
N LYS A 681 14.44 -1.10 -5.50
CA LYS A 681 13.76 -2.36 -5.89
C LYS A 681 13.56 -3.27 -4.66
N PRO A 682 12.57 -3.01 -3.78
CA PRO A 682 12.31 -3.86 -2.63
C PRO A 682 11.78 -5.23 -3.06
N GLY A 683 12.34 -6.30 -2.49
CA GLY A 683 11.95 -7.68 -2.78
C GLY A 683 11.07 -8.35 -1.72
N SER A 684 10.81 -7.67 -0.60
CA SER A 684 10.03 -8.20 0.53
C SER A 684 9.17 -7.13 1.17
N LEU A 685 8.23 -7.55 2.03
CA LEU A 685 7.40 -6.63 2.83
C LEU A 685 8.27 -5.69 3.68
N GLN A 686 9.30 -6.23 4.35
CA GLN A 686 10.22 -5.45 5.17
C GLN A 686 11.01 -4.43 4.34
N ALA A 687 11.48 -4.82 3.15
CA ALA A 687 12.17 -3.90 2.25
C ALA A 687 11.27 -2.75 1.77
N ILE A 688 9.95 -2.98 1.61
CA ILE A 688 8.99 -1.89 1.33
C ILE A 688 9.00 -0.90 2.50
N HIS A 689 8.92 -1.37 3.75
CA HIS A 689 8.97 -0.49 4.93
C HIS A 689 10.27 0.31 5.01
N GLU A 690 11.42 -0.29 4.69
CA GLU A 690 12.71 0.41 4.65
C GLU A 690 12.69 1.57 3.63
N VAL A 691 12.13 1.35 2.44
CA VAL A 691 11.95 2.42 1.43
C VAL A 691 11.04 3.53 1.96
N LEU A 692 9.97 3.19 2.67
CA LEU A 692 9.05 4.17 3.24
C LEU A 692 9.71 5.00 4.35
N HIS A 693 10.58 4.40 5.18
CA HIS A 693 11.37 5.16 6.15
C HIS A 693 12.37 6.11 5.49
N ILE A 694 13.02 5.70 4.40
CA ILE A 694 13.86 6.59 3.58
C ILE A 694 13.03 7.76 3.04
N ALA A 695 11.81 7.50 2.58
CA ALA A 695 10.92 8.53 2.07
C ALA A 695 10.42 9.50 3.14
N GLU A 696 10.12 9.00 4.33
CA GLU A 696 9.69 9.81 5.47
C GLU A 696 10.79 10.81 5.90
N SER A 697 12.06 10.40 5.88
CA SER A 697 13.18 11.29 6.19
C SER A 697 13.54 12.27 5.06
N ASN A 698 12.99 12.09 3.85
CA ASN A 698 13.30 12.91 2.67
C ASN A 698 12.02 13.43 1.97
N PRO A 699 11.11 14.13 2.67
CA PRO A 699 9.72 14.35 2.24
C PRO A 699 9.55 15.20 0.97
N SER A 700 10.59 15.92 0.52
CA SER A 700 10.58 16.73 -0.69
C SER A 700 11.24 16.07 -1.90
N PHE A 701 11.92 14.93 -1.71
CA PHE A 701 12.71 14.28 -2.75
C PHE A 701 11.94 13.13 -3.43
N PRO A 702 11.83 13.10 -4.78
CA PRO A 702 11.12 12.03 -5.49
C PRO A 702 11.79 10.65 -5.31
N ILE A 703 11.04 9.69 -4.76
CA ILE A 703 11.50 8.32 -4.52
C ILE A 703 10.62 7.33 -5.29
N GLY A 704 11.22 6.58 -6.21
CA GLY A 704 10.56 5.51 -6.94
C GLY A 704 10.61 4.20 -6.15
N LEU A 705 9.45 3.64 -5.85
CA LEU A 705 9.34 2.29 -5.30
C LEU A 705 9.04 1.33 -6.44
N GLN A 706 10.06 0.63 -6.92
CA GLN A 706 9.95 -0.33 -8.02
C GLN A 706 9.69 -1.74 -7.48
N TRP A 707 8.43 -2.04 -7.20
CA TRP A 707 8.02 -3.34 -6.67
C TRP A 707 8.09 -4.43 -7.74
N THR A 708 8.85 -5.49 -7.45
CA THR A 708 8.90 -6.71 -8.26
C THR A 708 8.72 -7.95 -7.40
N GLY A 709 7.68 -8.73 -7.67
CA GLY A 709 7.41 -9.99 -6.97
C GLY A 709 8.25 -11.16 -7.48
N GLY A 710 8.02 -12.36 -6.94
CA GLY A 710 8.80 -13.56 -7.24
C GLY A 710 8.71 -14.05 -8.68
N ARG A 711 7.70 -13.62 -9.44
CA ARG A 711 7.52 -13.94 -10.87
C ARG A 711 8.38 -13.11 -11.84
N ALA A 712 9.23 -12.20 -11.34
CA ALA A 712 10.10 -11.38 -12.17
C ALA A 712 11.22 -12.21 -12.84
N GLY A 713 11.75 -11.71 -13.96
CA GLY A 713 12.91 -12.32 -14.62
C GLY A 713 14.21 -11.91 -13.92
N GLY A 714 15.20 -12.80 -13.89
CA GLY A 714 16.47 -12.55 -13.22
C GLY A 714 16.39 -12.86 -11.74
N HIS A 715 17.17 -12.16 -10.92
CA HIS A 715 17.06 -12.32 -9.47
C HIS A 715 15.64 -11.94 -9.02
N HIS A 716 15.01 -12.81 -8.24
CA HIS A 716 13.63 -12.63 -7.82
C HIS A 716 13.45 -12.97 -6.35
N SER A 717 12.36 -12.52 -5.74
CA SER A 717 12.02 -12.90 -4.37
C SER A 717 11.22 -14.19 -4.32
N TYR A 718 10.90 -14.63 -3.10
CA TYR A 718 9.97 -15.74 -2.83
C TYR A 718 8.52 -15.24 -2.70
N GLU A 719 8.29 -13.93 -2.82
CA GLU A 719 7.01 -13.29 -2.54
C GLU A 719 6.01 -13.46 -3.68
N ASP A 720 4.73 -13.56 -3.32
CA ASP A 720 3.65 -13.27 -4.26
C ASP A 720 3.71 -11.80 -4.72
N PHE A 721 3.20 -11.53 -5.92
CA PHE A 721 3.21 -10.20 -6.49
C PHE A 721 2.20 -9.26 -5.84
N HIS A 722 1.04 -9.76 -5.41
CA HIS A 722 -0.09 -8.95 -4.95
C HIS A 722 -0.12 -8.79 -3.43
N ALA A 723 0.14 -9.85 -2.67
CA ALA A 723 -0.03 -9.86 -1.22
C ALA A 723 0.77 -8.76 -0.48
N PRO A 724 2.06 -8.49 -0.81
CA PRO A 724 2.80 -7.39 -0.17
C PRO A 724 2.26 -6.01 -0.53
N LEU A 725 1.79 -5.80 -1.77
CA LEU A 725 1.17 -4.55 -2.18
C LEU A 725 -0.12 -4.30 -1.42
N LEU A 726 -1.02 -5.28 -1.33
CA LEU A 726 -2.30 -5.13 -0.62
C LEU A 726 -2.09 -4.70 0.85
N LYS A 727 -1.07 -5.25 1.52
CA LYS A 727 -0.73 -4.92 2.91
C LYS A 727 -0.09 -3.54 3.09
N THR A 728 0.63 -3.03 2.09
CA THR A 728 1.45 -1.81 2.23
C THR A 728 0.95 -0.64 1.41
N TYR A 729 -0.03 -0.83 0.52
CA TYR A 729 -0.47 0.20 -0.42
C TYR A 729 -0.90 1.50 0.28
N GLU A 730 -1.64 1.40 1.39
CA GLU A 730 -1.98 2.56 2.22
C GLU A 730 -0.71 3.30 2.69
N LEU A 731 0.26 2.57 3.24
CA LEU A 731 1.49 3.16 3.79
C LEU A 731 2.32 3.83 2.69
N ILE A 732 2.35 3.23 1.50
CA ILE A 732 2.97 3.82 0.31
C ILE A 732 2.27 5.12 -0.06
N ARG A 733 0.93 5.15 -0.10
CA ARG A 733 0.15 6.32 -0.49
C ARG A 733 0.16 7.45 0.54
N ARG A 734 0.46 7.16 1.80
CA ARG A 734 0.72 8.18 2.84
C ARG A 734 1.98 9.01 2.57
N GLN A 735 2.92 8.50 1.77
CA GLN A 735 4.15 9.22 1.42
C GLN A 735 3.99 10.00 0.09
N PRO A 736 3.78 11.34 0.14
CA PRO A 736 3.48 12.16 -1.04
C PRO A 736 4.70 12.43 -1.94
N ASN A 737 5.87 11.89 -1.61
CA ASN A 737 7.09 11.88 -2.41
C ASN A 737 7.42 10.51 -3.04
N VAL A 738 6.72 9.44 -2.63
CA VAL A 738 6.88 8.09 -3.23
C VAL A 738 5.98 7.89 -4.44
N PHE A 739 6.57 7.52 -5.59
CA PHE A 739 5.81 7.04 -6.75
C PHE A 739 6.00 5.53 -6.94
N LEU A 740 4.88 4.80 -7.05
CA LEU A 740 4.81 3.35 -7.07
C LEU A 740 4.88 2.82 -8.50
N ILE A 741 5.94 2.07 -8.81
CA ILE A 741 6.13 1.39 -10.08
C ILE A 741 6.08 -0.11 -9.82
N VAL A 742 5.37 -0.86 -10.65
CA VAL A 742 5.28 -2.32 -10.49
C VAL A 742 5.86 -3.05 -11.70
N GLY A 743 6.43 -4.24 -11.48
CA GLY A 743 7.14 -4.98 -12.51
C GLY A 743 7.22 -6.48 -12.29
N GLY A 744 7.21 -7.24 -13.38
CA GLY A 744 7.30 -8.70 -13.35
C GLY A 744 6.04 -9.36 -13.90
N GLY A 745 6.16 -9.96 -15.08
CA GLY A 745 5.05 -10.65 -15.76
C GLY A 745 4.20 -9.76 -16.67
N PHE A 746 4.65 -8.56 -17.02
CA PHE A 746 3.96 -7.66 -17.96
C PHE A 746 4.57 -7.72 -19.37
N GLY A 747 3.74 -7.46 -20.39
CA GLY A 747 4.20 -7.37 -21.77
C GLY A 747 3.20 -6.81 -22.78
N ASP A 748 1.96 -6.51 -22.38
CA ASP A 748 0.92 -5.91 -23.21
C ASP A 748 0.07 -4.88 -22.43
N ALA A 749 -0.74 -4.11 -23.14
CA ALA A 749 -1.61 -3.10 -22.52
C ALA A 749 -2.74 -3.71 -21.68
N GLN A 750 -3.29 -4.86 -22.09
CA GLN A 750 -4.40 -5.52 -21.37
C GLN A 750 -3.96 -6.00 -19.98
N GLY A 751 -2.75 -6.55 -19.85
CA GLY A 751 -2.20 -6.94 -18.56
C GLY A 751 -1.79 -5.75 -17.68
N ILE A 752 -1.41 -4.61 -18.29
CA ILE A 752 -0.97 -3.40 -17.57
C ILE A 752 -2.15 -2.54 -17.09
N PHE A 753 -3.19 -2.42 -17.91
CA PHE A 753 -4.28 -1.47 -17.68
C PHE A 753 -4.94 -1.60 -16.30
N PRO A 754 -5.29 -2.82 -15.80
CA PRO A 754 -5.90 -2.98 -14.48
C PRO A 754 -5.01 -2.48 -13.33
N TYR A 755 -3.69 -2.46 -13.51
CA TYR A 755 -2.77 -1.95 -12.50
C TYR A 755 -2.75 -0.43 -12.47
N LEU A 756 -2.73 0.21 -13.64
CA LEU A 756 -2.80 1.66 -13.74
C LEU A 756 -4.15 2.19 -13.24
N THR A 757 -5.27 1.56 -13.59
CA THR A 757 -6.61 1.97 -13.12
C THR A 757 -6.92 1.54 -11.68
N GLY A 758 -6.17 0.57 -11.16
CA GLY A 758 -6.36 0.00 -9.83
C GLY A 758 -7.38 -1.13 -9.75
N GLU A 759 -8.02 -1.53 -10.86
CA GLU A 759 -9.00 -2.64 -10.93
C GLU A 759 -8.42 -3.99 -10.46
N TRP A 760 -7.10 -4.15 -10.52
CA TRP A 760 -6.43 -5.39 -10.09
C TRP A 760 -6.73 -5.77 -8.63
N SER A 761 -6.96 -4.80 -7.73
CA SER A 761 -7.17 -5.06 -6.30
C SER A 761 -8.61 -5.44 -5.96
N GLU A 762 -9.57 -5.14 -6.84
CA GLU A 762 -11.00 -5.44 -6.64
C GLU A 762 -11.24 -6.95 -6.57
N ARG A 763 -10.53 -7.72 -7.41
CA ARG A 763 -10.57 -9.21 -7.40
C ARG A 763 -10.06 -9.82 -6.09
N HIS A 764 -9.29 -9.04 -5.31
CA HIS A 764 -8.80 -9.42 -3.99
C HIS A 764 -9.65 -8.82 -2.86
N GLY A 765 -10.80 -8.22 -3.17
CA GLY A 765 -11.74 -7.68 -2.18
C GLY A 765 -11.41 -6.28 -1.66
N TYR A 766 -10.42 -5.58 -2.23
CA TYR A 766 -10.02 -4.22 -1.82
C TYR A 766 -10.57 -3.15 -2.78
N PRO A 767 -10.63 -1.87 -2.36
CA PRO A 767 -10.85 -0.74 -3.27
C PRO A 767 -9.79 -0.68 -4.37
N ARG A 768 -10.08 0.05 -5.46
CA ARG A 768 -9.12 0.24 -6.54
C ARG A 768 -7.81 0.84 -6.05
N MET A 769 -6.69 0.20 -6.39
CA MET A 769 -5.32 0.60 -6.00
C MET A 769 -4.47 0.97 -7.23
N PRO A 770 -4.68 2.13 -7.88
CA PRO A 770 -3.89 2.56 -9.03
C PRO A 770 -2.38 2.54 -8.75
N VAL A 771 -1.55 2.06 -9.67
CA VAL A 771 -0.10 2.25 -9.61
C VAL A 771 0.32 3.41 -10.50
N ASP A 772 1.48 4.00 -10.22
CA ASP A 772 1.93 5.19 -10.95
C ASP A 772 2.60 4.84 -12.28
N GLY A 773 3.14 3.62 -12.44
CA GLY A 773 3.60 3.12 -13.72
C GLY A 773 4.04 1.66 -13.67
N VAL A 774 4.47 1.16 -14.82
CA VAL A 774 4.91 -0.23 -15.00
C VAL A 774 6.32 -0.29 -15.58
N LEU A 775 7.13 -1.21 -15.07
CA LEU A 775 8.42 -1.53 -15.65
C LEU A 775 8.38 -2.83 -16.47
N LEU A 776 9.06 -2.82 -17.61
CA LEU A 776 9.23 -3.94 -18.52
C LEU A 776 10.70 -4.35 -18.56
N GLY A 777 10.96 -5.62 -18.29
CA GLY A 777 12.29 -6.21 -18.42
C GLY A 777 12.33 -7.21 -19.57
N SER A 778 11.92 -8.45 -19.29
CA SER A 778 12.06 -9.57 -20.22
C SER A 778 11.40 -9.35 -21.59
N ARG A 779 10.31 -8.58 -21.68
CA ARG A 779 9.65 -8.22 -22.94
C ARG A 779 10.57 -7.53 -23.95
N LEU A 780 11.57 -6.79 -23.47
CA LEU A 780 12.49 -5.99 -24.29
C LEU A 780 13.78 -6.74 -24.66
N MET A 781 14.00 -7.94 -24.13
CA MET A 781 15.21 -8.72 -24.41
C MET A 781 15.29 -9.22 -25.86
N ALA A 782 14.15 -9.35 -26.53
CA ALA A 782 14.09 -9.73 -27.94
C ALA A 782 13.95 -8.53 -28.89
N ALA A 783 14.06 -7.30 -28.38
CA ALA A 783 13.99 -6.10 -29.21
C ALA A 783 15.14 -6.06 -30.23
N LYS A 784 14.91 -5.41 -31.37
CA LYS A 784 15.90 -5.31 -32.46
C LYS A 784 17.23 -4.74 -31.97
N GLU A 785 17.17 -3.65 -31.21
CA GLU A 785 18.31 -2.88 -30.74
C GLU A 785 19.01 -3.52 -29.52
N ALA A 786 18.41 -4.55 -28.91
CA ALA A 786 19.05 -5.30 -27.83
C ALA A 786 20.18 -6.19 -28.40
N HIS A 787 21.30 -6.26 -27.68
CA HIS A 787 22.49 -7.03 -28.10
C HIS A 787 22.35 -8.55 -27.91
N THR A 788 21.21 -9.02 -27.40
CA THR A 788 20.89 -10.45 -27.36
C THR A 788 21.01 -11.07 -28.75
N SER A 789 21.76 -12.17 -28.90
CA SER A 789 22.05 -12.76 -30.22
C SER A 789 20.77 -13.29 -30.89
N ASP A 790 20.70 -13.27 -32.22
CA ASP A 790 19.47 -13.64 -32.96
C ASP A 790 18.96 -15.05 -32.66
N LYS A 791 19.86 -16.03 -32.52
CA LYS A 791 19.50 -17.40 -32.11
C LYS A 791 18.88 -17.44 -30.70
N VAL A 792 19.35 -16.58 -29.80
CA VAL A 792 18.83 -16.44 -28.44
C VAL A 792 17.48 -15.73 -28.43
N LYS A 793 17.32 -14.65 -29.22
CA LYS A 793 16.01 -13.98 -29.42
C LYS A 793 14.96 -14.93 -29.95
N THR A 794 15.35 -15.81 -30.89
CA THR A 794 14.47 -16.85 -31.44
C THR A 794 14.04 -17.84 -30.35
N LEU A 795 14.98 -18.29 -29.51
CA LEU A 795 14.67 -19.20 -28.39
C LEU A 795 13.75 -18.54 -27.34
N ILE A 796 13.97 -17.25 -27.03
CA ILE A 796 13.07 -16.48 -26.16
C ILE A 796 11.65 -16.46 -26.75
N MET A 797 11.52 -16.18 -28.05
CA MET A 797 10.21 -16.13 -28.73
C MET A 797 9.49 -17.49 -28.75
N GLN A 798 10.25 -18.59 -28.83
CA GLN A 798 9.71 -19.95 -28.76
C GLN A 798 9.32 -20.38 -27.34
N THR A 799 9.64 -19.59 -26.31
CA THR A 799 9.36 -19.93 -24.92
C THR A 799 7.89 -19.61 -24.59
N PRO A 800 7.06 -20.60 -24.22
CA PRO A 800 5.62 -20.41 -24.09
C PRO A 800 5.22 -19.54 -22.88
N GLY A 801 6.02 -19.53 -21.81
CA GLY A 801 5.66 -18.87 -20.55
C GLY A 801 4.61 -19.62 -19.74
N THR A 802 4.24 -19.06 -18.59
CA THR A 802 3.29 -19.65 -17.63
C THR A 802 2.27 -18.61 -17.11
N SER A 803 1.27 -19.07 -16.38
CA SER A 803 0.26 -18.22 -15.75
C SER A 803 0.77 -17.55 -14.45
N GLU A 804 0.02 -16.56 -13.95
CA GLU A 804 0.31 -15.96 -12.64
C GLU A 804 0.13 -16.93 -11.47
N SER A 805 -0.64 -18.01 -11.61
CA SER A 805 -0.81 -19.01 -10.56
C SER A 805 0.38 -19.98 -10.50
N ASP A 806 1.03 -20.21 -11.63
CA ASP A 806 1.93 -21.35 -11.82
C ASP A 806 3.42 -20.98 -11.83
N TRP A 807 3.76 -19.70 -11.65
CA TRP A 807 5.15 -19.24 -11.65
C TRP A 807 6.01 -19.95 -10.60
N HIS A 808 5.45 -20.29 -9.44
CA HIS A 808 6.18 -20.93 -8.34
C HIS A 808 6.68 -22.34 -8.70
N LYS A 809 6.11 -22.99 -9.71
CA LYS A 809 6.55 -24.32 -10.18
C LYS A 809 7.97 -24.29 -10.74
N THR A 810 8.52 -23.10 -11.06
CA THR A 810 9.92 -22.91 -11.49
C THR A 810 10.93 -23.35 -10.43
N TYR A 811 10.56 -23.36 -9.13
CA TYR A 811 11.41 -23.86 -8.06
C TYR A 811 11.63 -25.38 -8.15
N ASP A 812 10.61 -26.12 -8.59
CA ASP A 812 10.62 -27.58 -8.66
C ASP A 812 11.20 -28.09 -9.98
N GLY A 813 10.93 -27.38 -11.09
CA GLY A 813 11.43 -27.75 -12.42
C GLY A 813 11.08 -26.71 -13.49
N PRO A 814 11.27 -27.02 -14.79
CA PRO A 814 10.88 -26.11 -15.87
C PRO A 814 9.37 -25.85 -15.89
N ALA A 815 8.97 -24.59 -15.79
CA ALA A 815 7.59 -24.14 -15.93
C ALA A 815 7.51 -23.05 -17.01
N GLY A 816 6.73 -23.30 -18.06
CA GLY A 816 6.64 -22.37 -19.19
C GLY A 816 7.97 -22.15 -19.94
N GLY A 817 8.92 -23.08 -19.81
CA GLY A 817 10.27 -22.96 -20.39
C GLY A 817 11.26 -22.14 -19.55
N VAL A 818 10.90 -21.75 -18.33
CA VAL A 818 11.77 -21.07 -17.35
C VAL A 818 11.97 -21.96 -16.12
N ILE A 819 13.12 -21.85 -15.46
CA ILE A 819 13.45 -22.58 -14.24
C ILE A 819 14.17 -21.65 -13.24
N THR A 820 13.97 -21.89 -11.95
CA THR A 820 14.70 -21.22 -10.88
C THR A 820 15.92 -22.03 -10.47
N ILE A 821 17.08 -21.39 -10.49
CA ILE A 821 18.37 -21.92 -10.02
C ILE A 821 18.95 -21.02 -8.92
N SER A 822 19.97 -21.51 -8.20
CA SER A 822 20.71 -20.71 -7.22
C SER A 822 21.87 -20.01 -7.91
N SER A 823 21.89 -18.68 -7.81
CA SER A 823 22.98 -17.84 -8.33
C SER A 823 24.31 -18.12 -7.61
N GLU A 824 25.39 -17.47 -8.04
CA GLU A 824 26.68 -17.51 -7.34
C GLU A 824 26.60 -16.91 -5.92
N MET A 825 25.61 -16.06 -5.65
CA MET A 825 25.38 -15.42 -4.36
C MET A 825 24.40 -16.21 -3.47
N GLY A 826 23.92 -17.36 -3.93
CA GLY A 826 22.91 -18.16 -3.22
C GLY A 826 21.46 -17.70 -3.43
N GLU A 827 21.24 -16.54 -4.05
CA GLU A 827 19.91 -15.99 -4.34
C GLU A 827 19.25 -16.67 -5.55
N PRO A 828 17.91 -16.82 -5.56
CA PRO A 828 17.21 -17.45 -6.66
C PRO A 828 17.21 -16.55 -7.91
N ILE A 829 17.37 -17.17 -9.09
CA ILE A 829 17.39 -16.49 -10.38
C ILE A 829 16.59 -17.28 -11.42
N HIS A 830 15.68 -16.59 -12.12
CA HIS A 830 14.92 -17.14 -13.23
C HIS A 830 15.73 -17.09 -14.53
N LYS A 831 15.90 -18.25 -15.15
CA LYS A 831 16.55 -18.42 -16.45
C LYS A 831 15.70 -19.32 -17.36
N LEU A 832 15.81 -19.16 -18.67
CA LEU A 832 15.27 -20.15 -19.61
C LEU A 832 15.88 -21.52 -19.29
N ALA A 833 15.05 -22.56 -19.35
CA ALA A 833 15.43 -23.94 -19.08
C ALA A 833 16.20 -24.56 -20.26
N THR A 834 17.30 -23.92 -20.65
CA THR A 834 18.25 -24.46 -21.63
C THR A 834 18.96 -25.68 -21.06
N ARG A 835 19.55 -26.53 -21.92
CA ARG A 835 20.32 -27.70 -21.44
C ARG A 835 21.40 -27.31 -20.43
N GLY A 836 22.09 -26.19 -20.65
CA GLY A 836 23.10 -25.67 -19.73
C GLY A 836 22.53 -25.23 -18.37
N VAL A 837 21.35 -24.60 -18.36
CA VAL A 837 20.69 -24.18 -17.12
C VAL A 837 20.07 -25.37 -16.38
N VAL A 838 19.57 -26.39 -17.10
CA VAL A 838 19.11 -27.64 -16.49
C VAL A 838 20.27 -28.38 -15.82
N LEU A 839 21.45 -28.43 -16.45
CA LEU A 839 22.67 -28.94 -15.80
C LEU A 839 23.01 -28.13 -14.55
N TRP A 840 22.91 -26.80 -14.59
CA TRP A 840 23.12 -25.96 -13.42
C TRP A 840 22.19 -26.35 -12.28
N LYS A 841 20.88 -26.48 -12.55
CA LYS A 841 19.89 -26.90 -11.54
C LYS A 841 20.25 -28.26 -10.93
N GLU A 842 20.63 -29.22 -11.77
CA GLU A 842 21.03 -30.54 -11.31
C GLU A 842 22.23 -30.48 -10.36
N LEU A 843 23.25 -29.68 -10.70
CA LEU A 843 24.44 -29.49 -9.85
C LEU A 843 24.10 -28.74 -8.55
N ASP A 844 23.18 -27.76 -8.58
CA ASP A 844 22.69 -27.11 -7.35
C ASP A 844 22.06 -28.14 -6.40
N THR A 845 21.26 -29.07 -6.92
CA THR A 845 20.55 -30.09 -6.13
C THR A 845 21.41 -31.28 -5.72
N THR A 846 22.47 -31.60 -6.46
CA THR A 846 23.25 -32.83 -6.23
C THR A 846 24.66 -32.59 -5.71
N ILE A 847 25.26 -31.42 -5.96
CA ILE A 847 26.64 -31.10 -5.62
C ILE A 847 26.72 -29.85 -4.73
N PHE A 848 26.20 -28.70 -5.18
CA PHE A 848 26.43 -27.42 -4.50
C PHE A 848 25.64 -27.26 -3.20
N ASN A 849 24.55 -28.02 -3.00
CA ASN A 849 23.86 -28.08 -1.70
C ASN A 849 24.63 -28.83 -0.61
N ILE A 850 25.68 -29.61 -0.94
CA ILE A 850 26.51 -30.31 0.03
C ILE A 850 27.43 -29.28 0.71
N LYS A 851 27.13 -28.91 1.95
CA LYS A 851 27.88 -27.88 2.71
C LYS A 851 29.27 -28.35 3.17
N ASP A 852 29.45 -29.65 3.38
CA ASP A 852 30.72 -30.25 3.80
C ASP A 852 31.68 -30.31 2.60
N PRO A 853 32.82 -29.59 2.61
CA PRO A 853 33.73 -29.52 1.46
C PRO A 853 34.33 -30.88 1.07
N ILE A 854 34.60 -31.74 2.05
CA ILE A 854 35.22 -33.06 1.83
C ILE A 854 34.19 -33.97 1.14
N LYS A 855 32.95 -33.99 1.64
CA LYS A 855 31.87 -34.76 1.02
C LYS A 855 31.51 -34.25 -0.37
N ARG A 856 31.52 -32.93 -0.56
CA ARG A 856 31.30 -32.31 -1.87
C ARG A 856 32.36 -32.73 -2.87
N LEU A 857 33.64 -32.69 -2.49
CA LEU A 857 34.74 -33.13 -3.36
C LEU A 857 34.66 -34.63 -3.67
N ALA A 858 34.28 -35.46 -2.69
CA ALA A 858 34.06 -36.88 -2.93
C ALA A 858 32.91 -37.14 -3.92
N ALA A 859 31.82 -36.39 -3.81
CA ALA A 859 30.68 -36.46 -4.74
C ALA A 859 31.04 -35.96 -6.16
N LEU A 860 31.87 -34.91 -6.26
CA LEU A 860 32.41 -34.44 -7.54
C LEU A 860 33.25 -35.53 -8.21
N ARG A 861 34.17 -36.16 -7.47
CA ARG A 861 35.04 -37.21 -8.00
C ARG A 861 34.26 -38.45 -8.42
N SER A 862 33.24 -38.88 -7.67
CA SER A 862 32.45 -40.07 -8.03
C SER A 862 31.63 -39.88 -9.31
N ARG A 863 31.26 -38.65 -9.65
CA ARG A 863 30.48 -38.29 -10.85
C ARG A 863 31.31 -37.56 -11.91
N GLN A 864 32.64 -37.58 -11.81
CA GLN A 864 33.52 -36.79 -12.67
C GLN A 864 33.28 -37.00 -14.16
N ARG A 865 33.23 -38.26 -14.63
CA ARG A 865 33.01 -38.56 -16.07
C ARG A 865 31.67 -38.03 -16.58
N GLU A 866 30.63 -38.14 -15.77
CA GLU A 866 29.29 -37.64 -16.08
C GLU A 866 29.29 -36.11 -16.18
N ILE A 867 29.82 -35.43 -15.16
CA ILE A 867 29.88 -33.96 -15.10
C ILE A 867 30.67 -33.42 -16.29
N VAL A 868 31.85 -33.96 -16.57
CA VAL A 868 32.69 -33.54 -17.69
C VAL A 868 31.99 -33.75 -19.04
N GLY A 869 31.31 -34.90 -19.22
CA GLY A 869 30.51 -35.15 -20.44
C GLY A 869 29.37 -34.14 -20.63
N ARG A 870 28.65 -33.82 -19.54
CA ARG A 870 27.58 -32.82 -19.55
C ARG A 870 28.12 -31.40 -19.78
N LEU A 871 29.25 -31.02 -19.19
CA LEU A 871 29.90 -29.72 -19.44
C LEU A 871 30.23 -29.53 -20.92
N ASN A 872 30.81 -30.55 -21.56
CA ASN A 872 31.17 -30.51 -22.97
C ASN A 872 29.97 -30.49 -23.93
N THR A 873 28.85 -31.12 -23.55
CA THR A 873 27.67 -31.24 -24.44
C THR A 873 26.65 -30.12 -24.23
N ASP A 874 26.47 -29.68 -22.99
CA ASP A 874 25.30 -28.89 -22.60
C ASP A 874 25.62 -27.50 -22.06
N TYR A 875 26.85 -27.21 -21.62
CA TYR A 875 27.16 -25.95 -20.95
C TYR A 875 27.99 -25.01 -21.82
N ALA A 876 27.86 -23.71 -21.53
CA ALA A 876 28.62 -22.67 -22.22
C ALA A 876 30.12 -22.72 -21.91
N LYS A 877 30.50 -23.28 -20.75
CA LYS A 877 31.89 -23.49 -20.36
C LYS A 877 32.23 -24.97 -20.47
N PRO A 878 32.91 -25.41 -21.54
CA PRO A 878 33.30 -26.80 -21.69
C PRO A 878 34.40 -27.18 -20.70
N TRP A 879 34.66 -28.48 -20.56
CA TRP A 879 35.87 -28.97 -19.93
C TRP A 879 37.09 -28.54 -20.77
N PHE A 880 38.11 -28.02 -20.10
CA PHE A 880 39.29 -27.51 -20.79
C PHE A 880 40.11 -28.66 -21.40
N ALA A 881 40.50 -29.63 -20.57
CA ALA A 881 41.53 -30.59 -20.93
C ALA A 881 41.02 -31.72 -21.84
N VAL A 882 41.40 -31.62 -23.12
CA VAL A 882 41.09 -32.62 -24.16
C VAL A 882 42.35 -33.01 -24.91
N ASP A 883 42.50 -34.29 -25.21
CA ASP A 883 43.61 -34.78 -26.04
C ASP A 883 43.38 -34.49 -27.53
N SER A 884 44.39 -34.73 -28.37
CA SER A 884 44.30 -34.64 -29.84
C SER A 884 43.18 -35.46 -30.50
N LYS A 885 42.58 -36.44 -29.79
CA LYS A 885 41.43 -37.24 -30.25
C LYS A 885 40.10 -36.75 -29.67
N ALA A 886 40.10 -35.60 -29.00
CA ALA A 886 38.97 -34.99 -28.31
C ALA A 886 38.42 -35.82 -27.12
N ASN A 887 39.23 -36.71 -26.54
CA ASN A 887 38.88 -37.36 -25.27
C ASN A 887 39.15 -36.42 -24.10
N SER A 888 38.25 -36.39 -23.11
CA SER A 888 38.48 -35.64 -21.88
C SER A 888 39.57 -36.30 -21.02
N ILE A 889 40.60 -35.54 -20.69
CA ILE A 889 41.75 -35.93 -19.85
C ILE A 889 41.94 -34.91 -18.71
N GLU A 890 42.96 -35.09 -17.87
CA GLU A 890 43.36 -34.08 -16.88
C GLU A 890 44.35 -33.06 -17.46
N LEU A 891 44.47 -31.91 -16.80
CA LEU A 891 45.35 -30.83 -17.25
C LEU A 891 46.83 -31.24 -17.25
N GLU A 892 47.26 -32.08 -16.31
CA GLU A 892 48.60 -32.66 -16.23
C GLU A 892 48.93 -33.64 -17.37
N ASP A 893 47.91 -34.21 -18.01
CA ASP A 893 48.04 -35.14 -19.13
C ASP A 893 48.03 -34.45 -20.50
N MET A 894 47.83 -33.12 -20.53
CA MET A 894 47.91 -32.34 -21.76
C MET A 894 49.37 -32.03 -22.11
N THR A 895 49.67 -32.00 -23.40
CA THR A 895 50.91 -31.41 -23.90
C THR A 895 50.83 -29.88 -23.93
N TYR A 896 51.97 -29.20 -23.91
CA TYR A 896 52.01 -27.73 -24.02
C TYR A 896 51.32 -27.21 -25.29
N LEU A 897 51.46 -27.92 -26.42
CA LEU A 897 50.80 -27.56 -27.66
C LEU A 897 49.28 -27.75 -27.57
N GLU A 898 48.81 -28.90 -27.06
CA GLU A 898 47.37 -29.14 -26.88
C GLU A 898 46.74 -28.05 -26.00
N CYS A 899 47.43 -27.64 -24.93
CA CYS A 899 46.99 -26.57 -24.06
C CYS A 899 46.90 -25.22 -24.81
N LEU A 900 47.94 -24.83 -25.55
CA LEU A 900 47.92 -23.60 -26.35
C LEU A 900 46.83 -23.60 -27.44
N GLN A 901 46.67 -24.70 -28.16
CA GLN A 901 45.62 -24.86 -29.16
C GLN A 901 44.24 -24.74 -28.53
N ARG A 902 44.05 -25.33 -27.35
CA ARG A 902 42.79 -25.25 -26.60
C ARG A 902 42.49 -23.85 -26.09
N ILE A 903 43.49 -23.11 -25.60
CA ILE A 903 43.34 -21.69 -25.24
C ILE A 903 42.85 -20.90 -26.45
N ALA A 904 43.53 -21.01 -27.60
CA ALA A 904 43.13 -20.31 -28.81
C ALA A 904 41.71 -20.70 -29.25
N ALA A 905 41.38 -21.99 -29.29
CA ALA A 905 40.08 -22.49 -29.72
C ALA A 905 38.92 -22.00 -28.86
N LEU A 906 39.13 -21.77 -27.56
CA LEU A 906 38.09 -21.31 -26.65
C LEU A 906 38.09 -19.79 -26.50
N MET A 907 39.23 -19.10 -26.57
CA MET A 907 39.32 -17.67 -26.26
C MET A 907 39.28 -16.75 -27.50
N TYR A 908 39.42 -17.30 -28.71
CA TYR A 908 39.49 -16.55 -29.96
C TYR A 908 38.38 -16.97 -30.94
N VAL A 909 37.65 -15.99 -31.48
CA VAL A 909 36.58 -16.20 -32.46
C VAL A 909 37.18 -16.11 -33.86
N SER A 910 37.48 -17.28 -34.43
CA SER A 910 38.26 -17.38 -35.68
C SER A 910 37.58 -16.71 -36.88
N ASP A 911 36.27 -16.90 -37.04
CA ASP A 911 35.50 -16.34 -38.17
C ASP A 911 35.46 -14.80 -38.15
N GLN A 912 35.58 -14.20 -36.97
CA GLN A 912 35.57 -12.75 -36.76
C GLN A 912 36.97 -12.16 -36.54
N ARG A 913 38.00 -13.01 -36.54
CA ARG A 913 39.39 -12.66 -36.27
C ARG A 913 39.57 -11.76 -35.03
N ARG A 914 38.89 -12.11 -33.93
CA ARG A 914 38.96 -11.34 -32.68
C ARG A 914 39.12 -12.24 -31.46
N TRP A 915 39.81 -11.73 -30.44
CA TRP A 915 39.73 -12.26 -29.09
C TRP A 915 38.36 -11.92 -28.49
N ILE A 916 37.79 -12.83 -27.71
CA ILE A 916 36.53 -12.57 -26.99
C ILE A 916 36.70 -11.37 -26.04
N HIS A 917 37.87 -11.25 -25.42
CA HIS A 917 38.25 -10.14 -24.57
C HIS A 917 39.77 -9.94 -24.60
N LEU A 918 40.23 -8.69 -24.53
CA LEU A 918 41.67 -8.36 -24.62
C LEU A 918 42.51 -9.08 -23.56
N SER A 919 41.95 -9.29 -22.37
CA SER A 919 42.66 -10.01 -21.31
C SER A 919 42.92 -11.49 -21.61
N TYR A 920 42.21 -12.09 -22.56
CA TYR A 920 42.46 -13.47 -23.01
C TYR A 920 43.65 -13.55 -23.98
N GLU A 921 43.88 -12.51 -24.78
CA GLU A 921 45.11 -12.38 -25.55
C GLU A 921 46.32 -12.35 -24.62
N THR A 922 46.24 -11.53 -23.56
CA THR A 922 47.28 -11.49 -22.52
C THR A 922 47.46 -12.86 -21.87
N PHE A 923 46.38 -13.58 -21.56
CA PHE A 923 46.44 -14.94 -21.01
C PHE A 923 47.19 -15.91 -21.94
N PHE A 924 46.87 -15.88 -23.24
CA PHE A 924 47.53 -16.73 -24.24
C PHE A 924 49.03 -16.46 -24.28
N TYR A 925 49.45 -15.20 -24.42
CA TYR A 925 50.87 -14.85 -24.51
C TYR A 925 51.64 -15.04 -23.20
N ASP A 926 51.01 -14.90 -22.04
CA ASP A 926 51.66 -15.24 -20.77
C ASP A 926 51.92 -16.74 -20.64
N PHE A 927 51.01 -17.58 -21.14
CA PHE A 927 51.24 -19.02 -21.20
C PHE A 927 52.30 -19.39 -22.25
N VAL A 928 52.34 -18.70 -23.40
CA VAL A 928 53.43 -18.82 -24.38
C VAL A 928 54.78 -18.52 -23.72
N ARG A 929 54.90 -17.40 -22.99
CA ARG A 929 56.13 -17.05 -22.27
C ARG A 929 56.54 -18.14 -21.29
N ARG A 930 55.57 -18.72 -20.57
CA ARG A 930 55.84 -19.83 -19.66
C ARG A 930 56.45 -21.04 -20.38
N ILE A 931 55.98 -21.34 -21.59
CA ILE A 931 56.54 -22.42 -22.40
C ILE A 931 57.95 -22.07 -22.87
N GLN A 932 58.21 -20.82 -23.24
CA GLN A 932 59.54 -20.35 -23.63
C GLN A 932 60.56 -20.40 -22.48
N GLU A 933 60.10 -20.19 -21.24
CA GLU A 933 60.94 -20.38 -20.03
C GLU A 933 61.25 -21.86 -19.75
N ARG A 934 60.34 -22.76 -20.14
CA ARG A 934 60.40 -24.18 -19.81
C ARG A 934 61.15 -25.01 -20.86
N LEU A 935 60.88 -24.75 -22.13
CA LEU A 935 61.37 -25.54 -23.26
C LEU A 935 62.47 -24.79 -24.01
N VAL A 936 63.39 -25.55 -24.60
CA VAL A 936 64.49 -24.99 -25.41
C VAL A 936 64.00 -24.78 -26.84
N PRO A 937 64.19 -23.58 -27.44
CA PRO A 937 63.80 -23.34 -28.83
C PRO A 937 64.70 -24.11 -29.80
N ALA A 938 64.11 -24.72 -30.83
CA ALA A 938 64.81 -25.26 -31.99
C ALA A 938 65.20 -24.17 -33.02
N SER A 939 64.51 -23.03 -33.01
CA SER A 939 64.81 -21.84 -33.82
C SER A 939 64.20 -20.58 -33.19
N GLU A 940 64.72 -19.39 -33.52
CA GLU A 940 64.10 -18.13 -33.09
C GLU A 940 62.68 -18.01 -33.66
N ILE A 941 61.70 -17.65 -32.81
CA ILE A 941 60.35 -17.32 -33.28
C ILE A 941 60.37 -15.92 -33.88
N GLN A 942 59.99 -15.81 -35.15
CA GLN A 942 59.61 -14.54 -35.76
C GLN A 942 58.08 -14.47 -35.82
N TYR A 943 57.47 -13.60 -35.01
CA TYR A 943 56.04 -13.31 -35.11
C TYR A 943 55.79 -11.80 -35.14
N SER A 944 54.71 -11.41 -35.83
CA SER A 944 54.24 -10.02 -35.93
C SER A 944 53.14 -9.79 -34.90
N GLU A 945 53.03 -8.56 -34.39
CA GLU A 945 51.88 -8.13 -33.57
C GLU A 945 50.54 -8.24 -34.32
N SER A 946 50.57 -8.31 -35.66
CA SER A 946 49.38 -8.48 -36.50
C SER A 946 48.98 -9.95 -36.73
N MET A 947 49.73 -10.91 -36.20
CA MET A 947 49.53 -12.35 -36.45
C MET A 947 48.45 -12.91 -35.51
N GLY A 948 47.44 -13.59 -36.06
CA GLY A 948 46.41 -14.25 -35.24
C GLY A 948 46.96 -15.47 -34.47
N PRO A 949 46.28 -15.94 -33.41
CA PRO A 949 46.78 -17.05 -32.59
C PRO A 949 46.94 -18.34 -33.40
N LEU A 950 46.10 -18.61 -34.39
CA LEU A 950 46.23 -19.80 -35.24
C LEU A 950 47.48 -19.75 -36.13
N GLU A 951 47.76 -18.60 -36.75
CA GLU A 951 48.98 -18.38 -37.56
C GLU A 951 50.24 -18.42 -36.66
N PHE A 952 50.13 -17.88 -35.45
CA PHE A 952 51.18 -17.96 -34.44
C PHE A 952 51.48 -19.42 -34.06
N LEU A 953 50.45 -20.25 -33.85
CA LEU A 953 50.62 -21.66 -33.50
C LEU A 953 51.38 -22.43 -34.58
N GLU A 954 51.13 -22.17 -35.87
CA GLU A 954 51.87 -22.82 -36.97
C GLU A 954 53.38 -22.50 -36.93
N THR A 955 53.72 -21.25 -36.61
CA THR A 955 55.11 -20.81 -36.47
C THR A 955 55.73 -21.37 -35.18
N PHE A 956 54.98 -21.34 -34.08
CA PHE A 956 55.38 -21.83 -32.76
C PHE A 956 55.76 -23.31 -32.79
N ILE A 957 54.97 -24.15 -33.47
CA ILE A 957 55.22 -25.59 -33.61
C ILE A 957 56.59 -25.88 -34.24
N ARG A 958 57.05 -25.05 -35.19
CA ARG A 958 58.36 -25.21 -35.85
C ARG A 958 59.51 -24.81 -34.93
N SER A 959 59.31 -23.80 -34.10
CA SER A 959 60.33 -23.30 -33.17
C SER A 959 60.39 -24.07 -31.85
N TYR A 960 59.30 -24.69 -31.42
CA TYR A 960 59.22 -25.49 -30.18
C TYR A 960 58.61 -26.88 -30.45
N PRO A 961 59.29 -27.77 -31.20
CA PRO A 961 58.75 -29.09 -31.53
C PRO A 961 58.47 -29.94 -30.28
N ASP A 962 59.25 -29.77 -29.21
CA ASP A 962 59.08 -30.49 -27.94
C ASP A 962 57.74 -30.17 -27.25
N ALA A 963 57.10 -29.05 -27.58
CA ALA A 963 55.77 -28.71 -27.05
C ALA A 963 54.68 -29.70 -27.49
N GLN A 964 54.91 -30.47 -28.57
CA GLN A 964 53.99 -31.50 -29.07
C GLN A 964 53.97 -32.77 -28.22
N VAL A 965 55.03 -33.03 -27.45
CA VAL A 965 55.20 -34.28 -26.70
C VAL A 965 55.44 -34.05 -25.22
N GLY A 966 55.85 -32.84 -24.82
CA GLY A 966 56.05 -32.46 -23.43
C GLY A 966 54.73 -32.21 -22.71
N PHE A 967 54.42 -33.05 -21.73
CA PHE A 967 53.32 -32.84 -20.78
C PHE A 967 53.61 -31.66 -19.85
N LEU A 968 52.56 -31.05 -19.31
CA LEU A 968 52.70 -29.96 -18.35
C LEU A 968 53.40 -30.43 -17.06
N TYR A 969 54.45 -29.74 -16.66
CA TYR A 969 55.04 -29.94 -15.33
C TYR A 969 54.06 -29.53 -14.21
N PRO A 970 54.10 -30.15 -13.01
CA PRO A 970 53.21 -29.80 -11.90
C PRO A 970 53.22 -28.30 -11.52
N GLU A 971 54.37 -27.64 -11.62
CA GLU A 971 54.48 -26.19 -11.38
C GLU A 971 53.75 -25.38 -12.46
N ASP A 972 53.67 -25.89 -13.68
CA ASP A 972 53.04 -25.22 -14.82
C ASP A 972 51.52 -25.46 -14.84
N VAL A 973 51.06 -26.62 -14.37
CA VAL A 973 49.65 -26.85 -14.02
C VAL A 973 49.21 -25.83 -12.96
N SER A 974 50.01 -25.68 -11.88
CA SER A 974 49.74 -24.71 -10.82
C SER A 974 49.74 -23.27 -11.34
N PHE A 975 50.68 -22.92 -12.22
CA PHE A 975 50.75 -21.63 -12.90
C PHE A 975 49.50 -21.37 -13.76
N PHE A 976 49.08 -22.34 -14.57
CA PHE A 976 47.89 -22.23 -15.42
C PHE A 976 46.61 -22.02 -14.60
N ILE A 977 46.41 -22.80 -13.53
CA ILE A 977 45.29 -22.60 -12.60
C ILE A 977 45.38 -21.22 -11.93
N GLY A 978 46.58 -20.75 -11.60
CA GLY A 978 46.83 -19.39 -11.12
C GLY A 978 46.39 -18.31 -12.13
N LEU A 979 46.72 -18.48 -13.42
CA LEU A 979 46.27 -17.59 -14.49
C LEU A 979 44.74 -17.58 -14.61
N CYS A 980 44.09 -18.75 -14.48
CA CYS A 980 42.63 -18.85 -14.51
C CYS A 980 41.92 -18.07 -13.39
N LYS A 981 42.63 -17.84 -12.27
CA LYS A 981 42.14 -17.11 -11.09
C LYS A 981 42.62 -15.65 -11.02
N ARG A 982 43.37 -15.17 -12.01
CA ARG A 982 44.00 -13.84 -12.01
C ARG A 982 42.97 -12.70 -11.91
N ARG A 983 43.22 -11.74 -11.02
CA ARG A 983 42.38 -10.54 -10.86
C ARG A 983 42.61 -9.55 -12.01
N GLY A 984 41.57 -8.80 -12.37
CA GLY A 984 41.64 -7.84 -13.49
C GLY A 984 41.51 -8.47 -14.87
N GLN A 985 41.37 -9.80 -14.93
CA GLN A 985 41.12 -10.55 -16.16
C GLN A 985 39.64 -10.94 -16.25
N LYS A 986 39.09 -10.99 -17.47
CA LYS A 986 37.79 -11.65 -17.69
C LYS A 986 37.90 -13.11 -17.21
N PRO A 987 36.92 -13.63 -16.44
CA PRO A 987 36.92 -15.03 -16.01
C PRO A 987 37.05 -15.98 -17.20
N VAL A 988 37.78 -17.08 -17.05
CA VAL A 988 37.97 -18.04 -18.14
C VAL A 988 36.64 -18.65 -18.57
N ASN A 989 36.49 -18.93 -19.87
CA ASN A 989 35.26 -19.44 -20.47
C ASN A 989 35.24 -20.97 -20.57
N PHE A 990 35.92 -21.65 -19.65
CA PHE A 990 36.00 -23.10 -19.55
C PHE A 990 36.16 -23.54 -18.10
N ILE A 991 36.02 -24.85 -17.85
CA ILE A 991 36.27 -25.47 -16.54
C ILE A 991 37.67 -26.12 -16.58
N PRO A 992 38.64 -25.59 -15.82
CA PRO A 992 40.02 -26.09 -15.86
C PRO A 992 40.29 -27.28 -14.94
N CYS A 993 39.49 -27.47 -13.88
CA CYS A 993 39.62 -28.54 -12.90
C CYS A 993 38.30 -28.77 -12.12
N LEU A 994 38.19 -29.93 -11.47
CA LEU A 994 37.11 -30.26 -10.51
C LEU A 994 37.64 -30.30 -9.07
N ASP A 995 37.89 -29.12 -8.51
CA ASP A 995 38.39 -28.93 -7.14
C ASP A 995 37.35 -28.18 -6.27
N GLU A 996 37.76 -27.71 -5.09
CA GLU A 996 36.90 -26.90 -4.21
C GLU A 996 36.41 -25.58 -4.84
N ASN A 997 37.04 -25.13 -5.92
CA ASN A 997 36.70 -23.90 -6.64
C ASN A 997 35.74 -24.14 -7.82
N PHE A 998 35.34 -25.39 -8.08
CA PHE A 998 34.47 -25.74 -9.21
C PHE A 998 33.19 -24.90 -9.28
N GLU A 999 32.51 -24.65 -8.15
CA GLU A 999 31.29 -23.84 -8.12
C GLU A 999 31.53 -22.42 -8.65
N SER A 1000 32.67 -21.82 -8.29
CA SER A 1000 33.07 -20.49 -8.76
C SER A 1000 33.36 -20.49 -10.26
N PHE A 1001 34.15 -21.46 -10.75
CA PHE A 1001 34.43 -21.59 -12.19
C PHE A 1001 33.15 -21.83 -13.00
N PHE A 1002 32.22 -22.60 -12.46
CA PHE A 1002 30.96 -22.91 -13.11
C PHE A 1002 30.05 -21.68 -13.22
N LYS A 1003 29.77 -20.99 -12.11
CA LYS A 1003 28.72 -19.94 -12.03
C LYS A 1003 29.16 -18.55 -12.49
N LYS A 1004 30.43 -18.19 -12.32
CA LYS A 1004 30.95 -16.82 -12.49
C LYS A 1004 30.87 -16.30 -13.92
N ASP A 1005 30.43 -15.07 -14.15
CA ASP A 1005 30.39 -14.43 -15.48
C ASP A 1005 29.66 -15.28 -16.54
N SER A 1006 28.40 -15.63 -16.24
CA SER A 1006 27.58 -16.58 -17.01
C SER A 1006 26.50 -15.93 -17.88
N LEU A 1007 26.46 -14.61 -18.01
CA LEU A 1007 25.37 -13.90 -18.72
C LEU A 1007 25.74 -13.35 -20.10
N TRP A 1008 27.00 -12.95 -20.33
CA TRP A 1008 27.42 -12.31 -21.58
C TRP A 1008 27.32 -13.24 -22.79
N GLN A 1009 27.37 -14.56 -22.56
CA GLN A 1009 27.29 -15.60 -23.59
C GLN A 1009 25.96 -15.56 -24.37
N ALA A 1010 24.90 -14.99 -23.78
CA ALA A 1010 23.61 -14.82 -24.46
C ALA A 1010 23.62 -13.65 -25.47
N GLU A 1011 24.58 -12.73 -25.37
CA GLU A 1011 24.74 -11.59 -26.30
C GLU A 1011 25.85 -11.85 -27.33
N ASP A 1012 26.82 -12.71 -27.02
CA ASP A 1012 27.90 -13.11 -27.93
C ASP A 1012 27.91 -14.63 -28.15
N ILE A 1013 26.88 -15.15 -28.82
CA ILE A 1013 26.76 -16.60 -29.10
C ILE A 1013 27.84 -17.12 -30.05
N ASP A 1014 28.45 -16.25 -30.85
CA ASP A 1014 29.50 -16.60 -31.81
C ASP A 1014 30.79 -17.06 -31.10
N ALA A 1015 30.98 -16.63 -29.86
CA ALA A 1015 32.06 -17.04 -28.98
C ALA A 1015 31.82 -18.38 -28.26
N ILE A 1016 30.64 -18.99 -28.44
CA ILE A 1016 30.24 -20.22 -27.74
C ILE A 1016 30.45 -21.42 -28.65
N VAL A 1017 30.88 -22.54 -28.06
CA VAL A 1017 31.03 -23.82 -28.76
C VAL A 1017 29.74 -24.17 -29.49
N ASP A 1018 29.86 -24.52 -30.77
CA ASP A 1018 28.76 -24.82 -31.71
C ASP A 1018 27.77 -23.66 -31.96
N GLN A 1019 28.03 -22.46 -31.42
CA GLN A 1019 27.15 -21.29 -31.45
C GLN A 1019 25.71 -21.62 -31.04
N ASP A 1020 25.58 -22.47 -30.01
CA ASP A 1020 24.34 -23.13 -29.64
C ASP A 1020 23.64 -22.42 -28.46
N PRO A 1021 22.45 -21.83 -28.66
CA PRO A 1021 21.73 -21.11 -27.61
C PRO A 1021 21.26 -22.02 -26.46
N GLN A 1022 21.23 -23.35 -26.63
CA GLN A 1022 20.88 -24.28 -25.55
C GLN A 1022 21.99 -24.45 -24.50
N ARG A 1023 23.19 -23.90 -24.75
CA ARG A 1023 24.32 -23.95 -23.82
C ARG A 1023 24.38 -22.78 -22.84
N VAL A 1024 23.76 -21.66 -23.20
CA VAL A 1024 23.94 -20.38 -22.51
C VAL A 1024 22.86 -20.11 -21.46
N CYS A 1025 23.16 -19.22 -20.53
CA CYS A 1025 22.19 -18.76 -19.54
C CYS A 1025 21.46 -17.53 -20.06
N ILE A 1026 20.13 -17.62 -20.14
CA ILE A 1026 19.29 -16.53 -20.63
C ILE A 1026 18.35 -16.16 -19.50
N ILE A 1027 18.48 -14.95 -18.94
CA ILE A 1027 17.57 -14.46 -17.91
C ILE A 1027 16.20 -14.21 -18.54
N HIS A 1028 15.11 -14.76 -17.99
CA HIS A 1028 13.77 -14.43 -18.48
C HIS A 1028 12.71 -14.69 -17.41
N GLY A 1029 11.69 -13.82 -17.34
CA GLY A 1029 10.57 -14.01 -16.42
C GLY A 1029 9.58 -15.07 -16.93
N PRO A 1030 9.09 -15.98 -16.07
CA PRO A 1030 8.21 -17.08 -16.45
C PRO A 1030 6.85 -16.60 -16.97
N VAL A 1031 6.28 -15.55 -16.37
CA VAL A 1031 4.99 -14.99 -16.79
C VAL A 1031 5.14 -14.04 -17.99
N ALA A 1032 6.29 -13.36 -18.08
CA ALA A 1032 6.53 -12.39 -19.15
C ALA A 1032 6.86 -13.04 -20.50
N ALA A 1033 7.35 -14.29 -20.51
CA ALA A 1033 7.77 -15.01 -21.73
C ALA A 1033 6.68 -15.08 -22.80
N LYS A 1034 5.42 -15.31 -22.40
CA LYS A 1034 4.29 -15.43 -23.34
C LYS A 1034 4.02 -14.18 -24.19
N TYR A 1035 4.52 -13.01 -23.79
CA TYR A 1035 4.31 -11.75 -24.52
C TYR A 1035 5.40 -11.48 -25.57
N THR A 1036 6.49 -12.23 -25.55
CA THR A 1036 7.56 -12.08 -26.54
C THR A 1036 7.25 -12.95 -27.75
N THR A 1037 6.37 -12.48 -28.63
CA THR A 1037 5.89 -13.26 -29.79
C THR A 1037 6.66 -13.01 -31.07
N THR A 1038 7.42 -11.92 -31.15
CA THR A 1038 8.19 -11.51 -32.33
C THR A 1038 9.64 -11.21 -31.91
N SER A 1039 10.60 -11.79 -32.64
CA SER A 1039 12.02 -11.47 -32.49
C SER A 1039 12.40 -10.27 -33.35
N ASN A 1040 13.32 -9.43 -32.87
CA ASN A 1040 13.81 -8.25 -33.59
C ASN A 1040 12.73 -7.23 -33.95
N GLU A 1041 11.68 -7.14 -33.13
CA GLU A 1041 10.74 -6.02 -33.15
C GLU A 1041 11.43 -4.78 -32.56
N PRO A 1042 11.37 -3.59 -33.19
CA PRO A 1042 11.99 -2.39 -32.65
C PRO A 1042 11.43 -2.02 -31.27
N ALA A 1043 12.30 -1.59 -30.35
CA ALA A 1043 11.89 -1.24 -28.99
C ALA A 1043 10.83 -0.11 -28.98
N SER A 1044 10.93 0.86 -29.89
CA SER A 1044 9.93 1.92 -30.06
C SER A 1044 8.56 1.37 -30.41
N VAL A 1045 8.46 0.44 -31.36
CA VAL A 1045 7.19 -0.17 -31.79
C VAL A 1045 6.52 -0.92 -30.63
N ILE A 1046 7.29 -1.71 -29.87
CA ILE A 1046 6.80 -2.42 -28.69
C ILE A 1046 6.17 -1.44 -27.70
N LEU A 1047 6.92 -0.40 -27.34
CA LEU A 1047 6.53 0.53 -26.28
C LEU A 1047 5.40 1.48 -26.74
N ASP A 1048 5.43 1.93 -27.99
CA ASP A 1048 4.40 2.77 -28.61
C ASP A 1048 3.08 2.03 -28.72
N SER A 1049 3.10 0.77 -29.16
CA SER A 1049 1.90 -0.06 -29.22
C SER A 1049 1.22 -0.16 -27.85
N ILE A 1050 1.98 -0.53 -26.82
CA ILE A 1050 1.44 -0.65 -25.46
C ILE A 1050 0.92 0.71 -24.97
N SER A 1051 1.68 1.79 -25.16
CA SER A 1051 1.28 3.12 -24.70
C SER A 1051 0.01 3.62 -25.39
N ASN A 1052 -0.09 3.46 -26.70
CA ASN A 1052 -1.27 3.87 -27.48
C ASN A 1052 -2.50 3.04 -27.08
N ASP A 1053 -2.34 1.72 -26.94
CA ASP A 1053 -3.43 0.84 -26.51
C ASP A 1053 -3.92 1.19 -25.10
N LEU A 1054 -3.03 1.55 -24.18
CA LEU A 1054 -3.42 2.02 -22.84
C LEU A 1054 -4.22 3.32 -22.89
N VAL A 1055 -3.83 4.27 -23.75
CA VAL A 1055 -4.57 5.52 -23.97
C VAL A 1055 -5.96 5.23 -24.55
N ASP A 1056 -6.06 4.31 -25.50
CA ASP A 1056 -7.32 3.91 -26.10
C ASP A 1056 -8.24 3.21 -25.08
N LEU A 1057 -7.71 2.31 -24.25
CA LEU A 1057 -8.46 1.66 -23.18
C LEU A 1057 -9.01 2.67 -22.18
N LEU A 1058 -8.19 3.65 -21.77
CA LEU A 1058 -8.62 4.69 -20.84
C LEU A 1058 -9.68 5.62 -21.47
N CYS A 1059 -9.57 5.93 -22.76
CA CYS A 1059 -10.59 6.72 -23.44
C CYS A 1059 -11.94 5.98 -23.49
N ARG A 1060 -11.92 4.67 -23.75
CA ARG A 1060 -13.14 3.84 -23.78
C ARG A 1060 -13.78 3.72 -22.40
N SER A 1061 -13.00 3.56 -21.33
CA SER A 1061 -13.55 3.49 -19.97
C SER A 1061 -14.20 4.81 -19.55
N ILE A 1062 -13.57 5.95 -19.83
CA ILE A 1062 -14.12 7.28 -19.54
C ILE A 1062 -15.44 7.51 -20.30
N GLN A 1063 -15.54 7.10 -21.57
CA GLN A 1063 -16.80 7.21 -22.34
C GLN A 1063 -17.92 6.34 -21.77
N HIS A 1064 -17.59 5.18 -21.21
CA HIS A 1064 -18.54 4.31 -20.54
C HIS A 1064 -19.05 4.95 -19.24
N ASP A 1065 -18.17 5.56 -18.44
CA ASP A 1065 -18.52 6.27 -17.20
C ASP A 1065 -19.39 7.52 -17.43
N ILE A 1066 -19.27 8.19 -18.57
CA ILE A 1066 -20.11 9.36 -18.95
C ILE A 1066 -21.54 8.92 -19.35
N ARG A 1067 -21.75 7.68 -19.81
CA ARG A 1067 -23.07 7.15 -20.17
C ARG A 1067 -23.87 6.62 -18.97
N SER A 1068 -23.23 6.44 -17.82
CA SER A 1068 -23.90 6.32 -16.51
C SER A 1068 -24.21 7.70 -15.93
N PRO A 1069 -25.44 8.00 -15.48
CA PRO A 1069 -25.82 9.34 -15.06
C PRO A 1069 -25.18 9.67 -13.70
N SER A 1070 -24.04 10.37 -13.71
CA SER A 1070 -23.54 11.10 -12.55
C SER A 1070 -23.67 12.60 -12.80
N LYS A 1071 -24.71 13.19 -12.21
CA LYS A 1071 -24.76 14.63 -11.95
C LYS A 1071 -23.75 14.88 -10.84
N ASP A 1072 -22.62 15.51 -11.16
CA ASP A 1072 -22.07 16.63 -10.39
C ASP A 1072 -20.64 16.95 -10.86
N ARG A 1073 -20.52 18.09 -11.55
CA ARG A 1073 -19.28 18.85 -11.65
C ARG A 1073 -19.49 20.17 -10.92
N LYS A 1074 -19.08 20.21 -9.65
CA LYS A 1074 -18.67 21.46 -9.02
C LYS A 1074 -17.20 21.31 -8.63
N SER A 1075 -16.38 22.18 -9.21
CA SER A 1075 -14.96 22.32 -8.92
C SER A 1075 -14.77 22.72 -7.46
N VAL A 1076 -14.04 21.91 -6.70
CA VAL A 1076 -13.53 22.26 -5.38
C VAL A 1076 -12.50 23.38 -5.55
N GLN A 1077 -12.84 24.58 -5.06
CA GLN A 1077 -11.90 25.69 -4.93
C GLN A 1077 -11.07 25.44 -3.66
N SER A 1078 -9.77 25.27 -3.81
CA SER A 1078 -8.85 25.23 -2.67
C SER A 1078 -8.69 26.64 -2.10
N SER A 1079 -9.09 26.84 -0.85
CA SER A 1079 -8.83 28.05 -0.08
C SER A 1079 -7.33 28.21 0.17
N SER A 1080 -6.74 29.30 -0.31
CA SER A 1080 -5.44 29.79 0.14
C SER A 1080 -5.55 31.28 0.43
N HIS A 1081 -4.95 31.71 1.54
CA HIS A 1081 -4.81 33.10 1.92
C HIS A 1081 -4.16 33.90 0.77
N LYS A 1082 -4.79 35.01 0.37
CA LYS A 1082 -4.32 35.92 -0.68
C LYS A 1082 -3.58 37.10 -0.03
N PRO A 1083 -2.42 37.55 -0.55
CA PRO A 1083 -1.99 38.93 -0.36
C PRO A 1083 -2.91 39.89 -1.13
N GLU A 1084 -3.02 41.13 -0.66
CA GLU A 1084 -3.90 42.16 -1.20
C GLU A 1084 -3.63 42.42 -2.70
N ILE A 1085 -4.63 42.13 -3.53
CA ILE A 1085 -4.65 42.45 -4.96
C ILE A 1085 -5.11 43.90 -5.09
N VAL A 1086 -4.21 44.81 -5.47
CA VAL A 1086 -4.58 46.17 -5.83
C VAL A 1086 -4.75 46.25 -7.35
N GLN A 1087 -6.01 46.17 -7.78
CA GLN A 1087 -6.57 46.44 -9.12
C GLN A 1087 -6.24 45.47 -10.27
N PRO A 1088 -7.23 44.69 -10.75
CA PRO A 1088 -7.17 44.05 -12.06
C PRO A 1088 -7.69 45.01 -13.15
N LEU A 1089 -6.80 45.47 -14.03
CA LEU A 1089 -7.18 45.90 -15.39
C LEU A 1089 -7.07 44.66 -16.28
N THR A 1090 -8.07 44.38 -17.10
CA THR A 1090 -8.33 43.09 -17.78
C THR A 1090 -7.24 42.54 -18.71
N GLU A 1091 -6.10 43.23 -18.88
CA GLU A 1091 -5.01 42.85 -19.78
C GLU A 1091 -3.60 42.93 -19.13
N ILE A 1092 -3.48 43.52 -17.93
CA ILE A 1092 -2.20 43.74 -17.23
C ILE A 1092 -2.35 43.43 -15.74
N MET A 1093 -1.49 42.57 -15.21
CA MET A 1093 -1.41 42.28 -13.76
C MET A 1093 -0.11 42.83 -13.18
N VAL A 1094 -0.19 43.52 -12.04
CA VAL A 1094 0.96 44.14 -11.36
C VAL A 1094 1.06 43.62 -9.93
N TYR A 1095 2.26 43.20 -9.50
CA TYR A 1095 2.54 42.66 -8.17
C TYR A 1095 3.65 43.45 -7.49
N HIS A 1096 3.40 43.88 -6.25
CA HIS A 1096 4.35 44.62 -5.42
C HIS A 1096 4.90 43.74 -4.30
N PHE A 1097 6.23 43.62 -4.20
CA PHE A 1097 6.90 42.85 -3.16
C PHE A 1097 7.41 43.78 -2.05
N HIS A 1098 7.02 43.52 -0.80
CA HIS A 1098 7.34 44.34 0.38
C HIS A 1098 8.26 43.61 1.38
N TYR A 1099 8.86 42.50 0.94
CA TYR A 1099 9.88 41.74 1.68
C TYR A 1099 10.62 40.80 0.70
N PRO A 1100 11.87 40.40 0.99
CA PRO A 1100 12.55 39.41 0.18
C PRO A 1100 11.84 38.05 0.26
N ILE A 1101 11.73 37.34 -0.87
CA ILE A 1101 11.11 36.00 -0.95
C ILE A 1101 11.97 34.98 -0.17
N LEU A 1102 11.66 34.80 1.10
CA LEU A 1102 12.42 33.93 2.00
C LEU A 1102 11.71 32.59 2.28
N SER A 1103 10.38 32.51 2.19
CA SER A 1103 9.61 31.29 2.50
C SER A 1103 9.33 30.39 1.28
N VAL A 1104 9.08 29.10 1.52
CA VAL A 1104 8.67 28.12 0.49
C VAL A 1104 7.28 28.44 -0.08
N GLU A 1105 6.43 29.04 0.74
CA GLU A 1105 5.05 29.41 0.38
C GLU A 1105 5.02 30.62 -0.55
N ASP A 1106 5.88 31.62 -0.32
CA ASP A 1106 6.03 32.77 -1.23
C ASP A 1106 6.56 32.34 -2.61
N LYS A 1107 7.47 31.34 -2.65
CA LYS A 1107 7.95 30.74 -3.91
C LYS A 1107 6.85 29.96 -4.64
N ARG A 1108 6.01 29.23 -3.91
CA ARG A 1108 4.82 28.54 -4.47
C ARG A 1108 3.76 29.52 -4.96
N LEU A 1109 3.57 30.63 -4.27
CA LEU A 1109 2.65 31.68 -4.67
C LEU A 1109 3.14 32.35 -5.95
N LEU A 1110 4.42 32.76 -6.01
CA LEU A 1110 5.05 33.28 -7.22
C LEU A 1110 4.93 32.29 -8.39
N GLN A 1111 5.10 30.99 -8.10
CA GLN A 1111 4.91 29.93 -9.06
C GLN A 1111 3.47 29.88 -9.59
N ASN A 1112 2.48 29.87 -8.71
CA ASN A 1112 1.07 29.82 -9.11
C ASN A 1112 0.63 31.07 -9.89
N LEU A 1113 1.20 32.24 -9.56
CA LEU A 1113 0.90 33.53 -10.22
C LEU A 1113 1.51 33.63 -11.62
N LEU A 1114 2.74 33.15 -11.83
CA LEU A 1114 3.43 33.21 -13.11
C LEU A 1114 3.14 32.00 -14.02
N PHE A 1115 2.76 30.86 -13.45
CA PHE A 1115 2.76 29.54 -14.12
C PHE A 1115 1.39 28.86 -14.21
N GLY A 1116 0.29 29.61 -14.17
CA GLY A 1116 -1.01 29.11 -14.64
C GLY A 1116 -0.89 28.47 -16.04
N ASN A 1117 -1.61 27.37 -16.29
CA ASN A 1117 -1.61 26.55 -17.52
C ASN A 1117 -0.36 26.70 -18.42
N LYS A 1118 0.78 26.14 -17.98
CA LYS A 1118 1.97 25.80 -18.79
C LYS A 1118 2.36 26.80 -19.89
N THR A 1119 2.76 28.01 -19.51
CA THR A 1119 3.31 29.03 -20.42
C THR A 1119 4.81 28.81 -20.68
N TRP A 1120 5.33 29.36 -21.79
CA TRP A 1120 6.77 29.41 -22.11
C TRP A 1120 7.61 30.09 -21.01
N VAL A 1121 6.99 30.95 -20.20
CA VAL A 1121 7.59 31.62 -19.05
C VAL A 1121 7.98 30.63 -17.95
N SER A 1122 7.16 29.59 -17.70
CA SER A 1122 7.51 28.51 -16.76
C SER A 1122 8.77 27.78 -17.22
N ALA A 1123 8.88 27.46 -18.51
CA ALA A 1123 10.09 26.82 -19.05
C ALA A 1123 11.35 27.69 -18.84
N CYS A 1124 11.23 29.02 -19.02
CA CYS A 1124 12.34 29.96 -18.80
C CYS A 1124 12.75 30.16 -17.34
N LEU A 1125 11.79 30.14 -16.41
CA LEU A 1125 12.04 30.49 -15.01
C LEU A 1125 12.25 29.25 -14.10
N GLU A 1126 11.65 28.11 -14.44
CA GLU A 1126 11.79 26.86 -13.69
C GLU A 1126 12.89 25.95 -14.24
N GLY A 1127 13.18 26.05 -15.54
CA GLY A 1127 14.25 25.30 -16.19
C GLY A 1127 15.55 25.48 -15.43
N GLU A 1128 16.16 24.38 -14.99
CA GLU A 1128 17.42 24.45 -14.23
C GLU A 1128 18.63 24.70 -15.15
N TYR A 1129 18.49 24.35 -16.43
CA TYR A 1129 19.52 24.48 -17.45
C TYR A 1129 18.93 24.97 -18.77
N VAL A 1130 19.77 25.64 -19.56
CA VAL A 1130 19.51 26.01 -20.95
C VAL A 1130 20.53 25.32 -21.84
N SER A 1131 20.13 24.98 -23.06
CA SER A 1131 21.06 24.43 -24.06
C SER A 1131 21.64 25.56 -24.90
N ARG A 1132 22.96 25.57 -25.08
CA ARG A 1132 23.69 26.47 -25.97
C ARG A 1132 24.70 25.66 -26.76
N ASP A 1133 24.61 25.69 -28.09
CA ASP A 1133 25.53 24.98 -28.99
C ASP A 1133 25.69 23.48 -28.64
N GLY A 1134 24.60 22.82 -28.21
CA GLY A 1134 24.59 21.42 -27.78
C GLY A 1134 25.14 21.17 -26.37
N GLN A 1135 25.69 22.19 -25.70
CA GLN A 1135 26.14 22.11 -24.31
C GLN A 1135 25.03 22.55 -23.34
N ARG A 1136 25.02 21.95 -22.16
CA ARG A 1136 24.06 22.26 -21.08
C ARG A 1136 24.69 23.28 -20.15
N LEU A 1137 24.12 24.48 -20.07
CA LEU A 1137 24.56 25.55 -19.18
C LEU A 1137 23.52 25.79 -18.10
N ARG A 1138 23.95 26.23 -16.91
CA ARG A 1138 23.03 26.61 -15.83
C ARG A 1138 22.12 27.73 -16.31
N ASN A 1139 20.82 27.62 -16.02
CA ASN A 1139 19.86 28.63 -16.43
C ASN A 1139 20.03 29.90 -15.59
N MET A 1140 20.72 30.90 -16.16
CA MET A 1140 20.95 32.20 -15.52
C MET A 1140 19.70 33.08 -15.53
N ILE A 1141 18.69 32.78 -16.35
CA ILE A 1141 17.42 33.52 -16.42
C ILE A 1141 16.71 33.44 -15.08
N ARG A 1142 16.65 32.24 -14.49
CA ARG A 1142 16.08 32.00 -13.16
C ARG A 1142 16.76 32.83 -12.07
N THR A 1143 18.09 32.91 -12.11
CA THR A 1143 18.86 33.70 -11.13
C THR A 1143 18.61 35.20 -11.31
N ALA A 1144 18.55 35.66 -12.57
CA ALA A 1144 18.32 37.07 -12.88
C ALA A 1144 16.90 37.53 -12.51
N PHE A 1145 15.90 36.65 -12.57
CA PHE A 1145 14.50 36.96 -12.28
C PHE A 1145 14.12 36.88 -10.79
N ASN A 1146 15.06 36.67 -9.88
CA ASN A 1146 14.73 36.53 -8.45
C ASN A 1146 14.27 37.90 -7.86
N PRO A 1147 13.00 38.04 -7.43
CA PRO A 1147 12.47 39.30 -6.92
C PRO A 1147 13.08 39.66 -5.56
N ALA A 1148 13.42 40.94 -5.38
CA ALA A 1148 13.90 41.51 -4.13
C ALA A 1148 12.84 42.40 -3.45
N ASP A 1149 13.12 42.84 -2.23
CA ASP A 1149 12.28 43.82 -1.52
C ASP A 1149 12.18 45.13 -2.32
N GLY A 1150 10.94 45.60 -2.52
CA GLY A 1150 10.63 46.77 -3.33
C GLY A 1150 10.49 46.50 -4.83
N ASP A 1151 10.69 45.29 -5.33
CA ASP A 1151 10.52 44.98 -6.77
C ASP A 1151 9.04 44.96 -7.18
N ILE A 1152 8.78 45.29 -8.46
CA ILE A 1152 7.45 45.21 -9.09
C ILE A 1152 7.49 44.22 -10.25
N ILE A 1153 6.59 43.25 -10.27
CA ILE A 1153 6.40 42.35 -11.42
C ILE A 1153 5.16 42.78 -12.20
N THR A 1154 5.34 43.04 -13.50
CA THR A 1154 4.25 43.35 -14.43
C THR A 1154 4.09 42.21 -15.44
N ILE A 1155 2.87 41.67 -15.57
CA ILE A 1155 2.52 40.60 -16.50
C ILE A 1155 1.52 41.15 -17.51
N ASN A 1156 1.87 41.10 -18.80
CA ASN A 1156 0.97 41.49 -19.89
C ASN A 1156 0.45 40.23 -20.59
N CYS A 1157 -0.87 40.09 -20.71
CA CYS A 1157 -1.52 39.00 -21.44
C CYS A 1157 -1.80 39.39 -22.89
N GLN A 1158 -1.78 38.43 -23.81
CA GLN A 1158 -2.13 38.69 -25.21
C GLN A 1158 -3.65 38.97 -25.34
N PRO A 1159 -4.07 40.00 -26.11
CA PRO A 1159 -5.47 40.40 -26.24
C PRO A 1159 -6.38 39.21 -26.64
N GLY A 1160 -7.46 38.98 -25.88
CA GLY A 1160 -8.43 37.92 -26.16
C GLY A 1160 -7.98 36.49 -25.79
N THR A 1161 -6.84 36.32 -25.11
CA THR A 1161 -6.36 35.02 -24.63
C THR A 1161 -5.90 35.07 -23.17
N SER A 1162 -5.80 33.92 -22.51
CA SER A 1162 -5.12 33.79 -21.21
C SER A 1162 -3.61 33.57 -21.35
N ASN A 1163 -3.03 33.73 -22.54
CA ASN A 1163 -1.63 33.47 -22.80
C ASN A 1163 -0.78 34.70 -22.45
N MET A 1164 0.34 34.45 -21.77
CA MET A 1164 1.25 35.49 -21.32
C MET A 1164 2.10 36.01 -22.49
N GLY A 1165 2.02 37.32 -22.75
CA GLY A 1165 2.77 38.00 -23.81
C GLY A 1165 4.12 38.53 -23.33
N SER A 1166 4.19 39.09 -22.12
CA SER A 1166 5.46 39.51 -21.50
C SER A 1166 5.43 39.53 -19.98
N VAL A 1167 6.59 39.34 -19.36
CA VAL A 1167 6.83 39.52 -17.92
C VAL A 1167 7.98 40.49 -17.72
N VAL A 1168 7.77 41.53 -16.92
CA VAL A 1168 8.75 42.56 -16.61
C VAL A 1168 8.97 42.62 -15.10
N LEU A 1169 10.21 42.48 -14.66
CA LEU A 1169 10.65 42.72 -13.29
C LEU A 1169 11.30 44.11 -13.25
N SER A 1170 10.64 45.03 -12.56
CA SER A 1170 11.08 46.40 -12.36
C SER A 1170 11.64 46.58 -10.94
N ARG A 1171 12.77 47.28 -10.83
CA ARG A 1171 13.46 47.53 -9.56
C ARG A 1171 13.45 49.02 -9.20
N PRO A 1172 13.43 49.37 -7.90
CA PRO A 1172 13.53 50.75 -7.47
C PRO A 1172 14.94 51.29 -7.75
N THR A 1173 15.02 52.58 -8.11
CA THR A 1173 16.30 53.31 -8.20
C THR A 1173 16.77 53.76 -6.82
N VAL A 1174 18.05 54.14 -6.70
CA VAL A 1174 18.66 54.65 -5.43
C VAL A 1174 17.94 55.90 -4.91
N LEU A 1175 17.31 56.67 -5.80
CA LEU A 1175 16.30 57.67 -5.48
C LEU A 1175 14.96 56.94 -5.27
N HIS A 1176 14.54 56.78 -4.01
CA HIS A 1176 13.25 56.21 -3.65
C HIS A 1176 12.12 57.06 -4.25
N ASP A 1177 11.64 56.69 -5.45
CA ASP A 1177 10.35 57.07 -6.08
C ASP A 1177 10.26 56.71 -7.59
N THR A 1178 11.35 56.23 -8.23
CA THR A 1178 11.33 55.76 -9.63
C THR A 1178 11.72 54.29 -9.80
N PHE A 1179 11.14 53.61 -10.81
CA PHE A 1179 11.40 52.20 -11.13
C PHE A 1179 11.98 52.06 -12.55
N TYR A 1180 12.90 51.11 -12.75
CA TYR A 1180 13.41 50.73 -14.07
C TYR A 1180 13.19 49.23 -14.36
N PRO A 1181 12.91 48.82 -15.60
CA PRO A 1181 12.62 47.43 -15.96
C PRO A 1181 13.91 46.61 -16.08
N ALA A 1182 14.47 46.22 -14.93
CA ALA A 1182 15.76 45.54 -14.84
C ALA A 1182 15.83 44.24 -15.66
N PHE A 1183 14.70 43.55 -15.80
CA PHE A 1183 14.60 42.30 -16.54
C PHE A 1183 13.25 42.21 -17.25
N SER A 1184 13.24 41.81 -18.53
CA SER A 1184 12.01 41.48 -19.24
C SER A 1184 12.14 40.20 -20.07
N LEU A 1185 11.04 39.45 -20.10
CA LEU A 1185 10.82 38.31 -20.99
C LEU A 1185 9.61 38.63 -21.86
N SER A 1186 9.71 38.43 -23.17
CA SER A 1186 8.58 38.57 -24.10
C SER A 1186 8.59 37.50 -25.17
N SER A 1187 7.40 37.09 -25.62
CA SER A 1187 7.24 36.17 -26.74
C SER A 1187 5.92 36.42 -27.46
N THR A 1188 5.93 36.28 -28.78
CA THR A 1188 4.73 36.45 -29.62
C THR A 1188 4.11 35.11 -30.02
N ASP A 1189 4.93 34.05 -30.13
CA ASP A 1189 4.53 32.71 -30.56
C ASP A 1189 4.72 31.62 -29.47
N GLY A 1190 5.29 31.99 -28.31
CA GLY A 1190 5.61 31.08 -27.22
C GLY A 1190 6.79 30.14 -27.47
N GLN A 1191 7.46 30.26 -28.63
CA GLN A 1191 8.61 29.44 -29.01
C GLN A 1191 9.89 30.28 -29.06
N HIS A 1192 9.80 31.51 -29.56
CA HIS A 1192 10.91 32.46 -29.63
C HIS A 1192 10.77 33.46 -28.49
N ILE A 1193 11.73 33.41 -27.57
CA ILE A 1193 11.68 34.15 -26.32
C ILE A 1193 12.78 35.21 -26.35
N ARG A 1194 12.38 36.48 -26.24
CA ARG A 1194 13.29 37.62 -26.13
C ARG A 1194 13.48 37.96 -24.66
N LEU A 1195 14.74 37.91 -24.21
CA LEU A 1195 15.17 38.34 -22.89
C LEU A 1195 15.89 39.68 -23.01
N GLU A 1196 15.49 40.67 -22.22
CA GLU A 1196 16.19 41.95 -22.12
C GLU A 1196 16.60 42.21 -20.68
N LEU A 1197 17.82 42.71 -20.50
CA LEU A 1197 18.35 43.19 -19.23
C LEU A 1197 18.65 44.67 -19.39
N GLN A 1198 18.18 45.50 -18.47
CA GLN A 1198 18.45 46.94 -18.48
C GLN A 1198 19.11 47.34 -17.15
N ALA A 1199 20.16 48.15 -17.25
CA ALA A 1199 20.76 48.81 -16.09
C ALA A 1199 19.92 50.05 -15.71
N PRO A 1200 19.95 50.51 -14.45
CA PRO A 1200 19.34 51.79 -14.10
C PRO A 1200 19.96 52.90 -14.96
N HIS A 1201 19.15 53.87 -15.41
CA HIS A 1201 19.68 55.12 -15.93
C HIS A 1201 20.26 55.89 -14.72
N ASP A 1202 21.55 56.23 -14.80
CA ASP A 1202 22.32 56.93 -13.76
C ASP A 1202 21.56 58.11 -13.12
#